data_AF-A0A6N8FJ89-F1
#
_entry.id   AF-A0A6N8FJ89-F1
#
_cell.length_a   1.000
_cell.length_b   1.000
_cell.length_c   1.000
_cell.angle_alpha   90.00
_cell.angle_beta   90.00
_cell.angle_gamma   90.00
#
_symmetry.space_group_name_H-M   'P 1'
#
loop_
_entity.id
_entity.type
_entity.pdbx_description
1 polymer ?
#
loop_
_entity_poly.entity_id
_entity_poly.type
_entity_poly.pdbx_seq_one_letter_code
_entity_poly.pdbx_strand_id
1 'polypeptide(L)'
;MELYKLESMARNNPDKLIENIKNEYHKNGIQSAISYIKMSNIAINKLGTLTYNKILSNLINYLIEVDPNKEILSKFINEIKIINNFYTELNKKISNDIEKEIQDNIHFPAFLLVLELTLHEIIQKEDSNTSSAMYENIIENASLILKYFNYKKFPVNGSNKIIRSSDLNIAQKHIEFGDLRVIIETVKDLWSYFNTGFITHDGNFALNSLNKSSKGFFITQLLFQNIRDAKMAYSAFAENVHPILINKNISNLPPTQYLNQHEKLACEFIEEYFYINDLTIKLDGIPIKEWIRAYSIIAVFANDFREKRNLKVNKISMQLNKWCLIKDINEWKRIFEKYGVSKQNITQILGRLTFKKNSRDLFDCPLIPFEDKLLVLPSATFLIDCSRALLSNLTAKGVNVSIKGTKFEKEIRSLISKNDIICKNLKDNIKGENYECDIVFSLDGDLFIFELKNLPQPQTYKEYKRFLLEIEKAKTQLRRNSNHFLSNSNELLSDTFKVDPTKCKVYKIILTNVPIGEDLDSDDIYVTDSLSIEGFFKRNSPSTVMYTGSNLIVEKFFRSIFEGQLSKQKFIKMLQIKPHILMNEKRIGRRKYNYGKQLNLILETYFVKLNSVSSIESLRGNKDYNNYIDHLHQIKSLYD
;
A
#
# COMPACT_ATOMS: atom_id res chain seq x y z
N MET A 1 13.55 15.70 5.53
CA MET A 1 14.02 14.64 6.45
C MET A 1 13.21 13.34 6.24
N GLU A 2 13.76 12.15 6.54
CA GLU A 2 13.02 10.86 6.42
C GLU A 2 12.13 10.60 7.63
N LEU A 3 10.85 10.31 7.40
CA LEU A 3 9.85 10.05 8.44
C LEU A 3 10.23 8.91 9.40
N TYR A 4 10.84 7.84 8.89
CA TYR A 4 11.32 6.71 9.71
C TYR A 4 12.48 7.08 10.64
N LYS A 5 13.26 8.11 10.30
CA LYS A 5 14.33 8.60 11.19
C LYS A 5 13.74 9.16 12.48
N LEU A 6 12.60 9.87 12.42
CA LEU A 6 11.95 10.43 13.62
C LEU A 6 11.45 9.35 14.58
N GLU A 7 10.68 8.38 14.08
CA GLU A 7 10.13 7.29 14.92
C GLU A 7 11.23 6.35 15.43
N SER A 8 12.26 6.10 14.61
CA SER A 8 13.43 5.31 15.02
C SER A 8 14.22 6.05 16.08
N MET A 9 14.44 7.36 15.94
CA MET A 9 15.10 8.18 16.96
C MET A 9 14.31 8.18 18.27
N ALA A 10 12.97 8.28 18.23
CA ALA A 10 12.16 8.18 19.44
C ALA A 10 12.45 6.90 20.27
N ARG A 11 12.72 5.78 19.57
CA ARG A 11 13.03 4.48 20.21
C ARG A 11 14.49 4.31 20.58
N ASN A 12 15.39 4.70 19.67
CA ASN A 12 16.80 4.29 19.70
C ASN A 12 17.75 5.44 20.08
N ASN A 13 17.35 6.69 19.87
CA ASN A 13 18.15 7.88 20.20
C ASN A 13 17.26 9.10 20.52
N PRO A 14 16.58 9.09 21.70
CA PRO A 14 15.68 10.17 22.13
C PRO A 14 16.30 11.57 22.14
N ASP A 15 17.57 11.69 22.55
CA ASP A 15 18.22 12.99 22.66
C ASP A 15 18.43 13.63 21.28
N LYS A 16 18.83 12.83 20.28
CA LYS A 16 18.92 13.27 18.89
C LYS A 16 17.56 13.68 18.31
N LEU A 17 16.47 13.03 18.72
CA LEU A 17 15.12 13.47 18.33
C LEU A 17 14.82 14.87 18.88
N ILE A 18 15.11 15.09 20.16
CA ILE A 18 14.89 16.39 20.81
C ILE A 18 15.69 17.48 20.10
N GLU A 19 16.99 17.24 19.87
CA GLU A 19 17.87 18.18 19.16
C GLU A 19 17.35 18.51 17.77
N ASN A 20 16.94 17.50 16.99
CA ASN A 20 16.38 17.71 15.66
C ASN A 20 15.10 18.56 15.68
N ILE A 21 14.21 18.35 16.65
CA ILE A 21 12.98 19.14 16.78
C ILE A 21 13.28 20.58 17.18
N LYS A 22 14.25 20.81 18.09
CA LYS A 22 14.72 22.17 18.44
C LYS A 22 15.36 22.87 17.25
N ASN A 23 16.19 22.16 16.48
CA ASN A 23 16.79 22.70 15.26
C ASN A 23 15.73 23.03 14.20
N GLU A 24 14.70 22.20 14.06
CA GLU A 24 13.57 22.47 13.17
C GLU A 24 12.79 23.71 13.62
N TYR A 25 12.56 23.86 14.92
CA TYR A 25 11.96 25.05 15.49
C TYR A 25 12.74 26.32 15.12
N HIS A 26 14.05 26.32 15.35
CA HIS A 26 14.90 27.48 15.04
C HIS A 26 14.95 27.81 13.54
N LYS A 27 14.84 26.81 12.66
CA LYS A 27 14.90 27.02 11.20
C LYS A 27 13.55 27.42 10.59
N ASN A 28 12.48 26.75 11.01
CA ASN A 28 11.19 26.77 10.31
C ASN A 28 9.99 27.10 11.25
N GLY A 29 10.26 27.41 12.51
CA GLY A 29 9.27 27.88 13.47
C GLY A 29 8.41 26.80 14.13
N ILE A 30 7.49 27.25 14.99
CA ILE A 30 6.67 26.39 15.86
C ILE A 30 5.81 25.37 15.12
N GLN A 31 5.23 25.73 13.97
CA GLN A 31 4.37 24.81 13.22
C GLN A 31 5.17 23.61 12.68
N SER A 32 6.39 23.84 12.20
CA SER A 32 7.24 22.76 11.70
C SER A 32 7.70 21.84 12.84
N ALA A 33 8.08 22.43 13.99
CA ALA A 33 8.41 21.67 15.19
C ALA A 33 7.25 20.80 15.68
N ILE A 34 6.03 21.34 15.73
CA ILE A 34 4.80 20.59 16.05
C ILE A 34 4.58 19.47 15.04
N SER A 35 4.73 19.74 13.74
CA SER A 35 4.62 18.73 12.68
C SER A 35 5.62 17.57 12.92
N TYR A 36 6.85 17.85 13.34
CA TYR A 36 7.84 16.81 13.64
C TYR A 36 7.46 16.00 14.89
N ILE A 37 6.95 16.66 15.95
CA ILE A 37 6.44 15.97 17.14
C ILE A 37 5.29 15.03 16.74
N LYS A 38 4.32 15.53 15.97
CA LYS A 38 3.18 14.77 15.44
C LYS A 38 3.62 13.55 14.61
N MET A 39 4.58 13.73 13.71
CA MET A 39 5.10 12.67 12.84
C MET A 39 5.95 11.62 13.57
N SER A 40 6.60 12.00 14.68
CA SER A 40 7.40 11.08 15.51
C SER A 40 6.58 10.10 16.34
N ASN A 41 5.25 10.30 16.42
CA ASN A 41 4.31 9.53 17.23
C ASN A 41 4.57 9.54 18.76
N ILE A 42 5.48 10.37 19.28
CA ILE A 42 5.74 10.47 20.73
C ILE A 42 4.55 11.00 21.53
N ALA A 43 3.60 11.67 20.86
CA ALA A 43 2.40 12.25 21.46
C ALA A 43 1.22 11.26 21.60
N ILE A 44 1.36 10.02 21.13
CA ILE A 44 0.26 9.06 21.07
C ILE A 44 0.44 7.92 22.09
N ASN A 45 -0.60 7.66 22.88
CA ASN A 45 -0.72 6.60 23.86
C ASN A 45 -1.75 5.56 23.42
N LYS A 46 -1.31 4.58 22.62
CA LYS A 46 -2.19 3.57 22.02
C LYS A 46 -2.71 2.52 23.01
N LEU A 47 -1.94 2.21 24.06
CA LEU A 47 -2.13 1.04 24.94
C LEU A 47 -2.25 1.41 26.43
N GLY A 48 -2.42 2.69 26.75
CA GLY A 48 -2.57 3.19 28.12
C GLY A 48 -1.28 3.61 28.82
N THR A 49 -0.09 3.28 28.29
CA THR A 49 1.20 3.80 28.76
C THR A 49 1.86 4.75 27.74
N LEU A 50 2.10 6.01 28.14
CA LEU A 50 2.90 6.96 27.36
C LEU A 50 4.37 6.53 27.41
N THR A 51 4.79 5.69 26.47
CA THR A 51 6.18 5.21 26.34
C THR A 51 7.19 6.37 26.30
N TYR A 52 6.78 7.53 25.80
CA TYR A 52 7.65 8.70 25.58
C TYR A 52 7.23 9.94 26.39
N ASN A 53 6.50 9.77 27.51
CA ASN A 53 5.96 10.90 28.27
C ASN A 53 7.03 11.94 28.62
N LYS A 54 8.18 11.48 29.12
CA LYS A 54 9.31 12.34 29.50
C LYS A 54 9.84 13.16 28.32
N ILE A 55 9.96 12.56 27.13
CA ILE A 55 10.44 13.24 25.91
C ILE A 55 9.44 14.32 25.50
N LEU A 56 8.15 13.96 25.45
CA LEU A 56 7.08 14.87 25.08
C LEU A 56 6.99 16.07 26.04
N SER A 57 7.01 15.81 27.36
CA SER A 57 6.97 16.86 28.38
C SER A 57 8.17 17.80 28.26
N ASN A 58 9.38 17.28 28.06
CA ASN A 58 10.58 18.10 27.88
C ASN A 58 10.47 19.01 26.65
N LEU A 59 9.97 18.49 25.52
CA LEU A 59 9.78 19.28 24.30
C LEU A 59 8.69 20.34 24.47
N ILE A 60 7.55 19.98 25.07
CA ILE A 60 6.47 20.93 25.31
C ILE A 60 6.94 22.05 26.22
N ASN A 61 7.61 21.75 27.34
CA ASN A 61 8.12 22.76 28.26
C ASN A 61 9.12 23.70 27.57
N TYR A 62 10.06 23.16 26.80
CA TYR A 62 10.98 23.96 26.01
C TYR A 62 10.25 24.90 25.03
N LEU A 63 9.26 24.39 24.27
CA LEU A 63 8.49 25.21 23.34
C LEU A 63 7.62 26.27 24.06
N ILE A 64 7.10 25.94 25.25
CA ILE A 64 6.41 26.91 26.12
C ILE A 64 7.38 28.00 26.55
N GLU A 65 8.66 27.73 26.77
CA GLU A 65 9.62 28.76 27.17
C GLU A 65 10.00 29.67 25.99
N VAL A 66 10.31 29.08 24.83
CA VAL A 66 10.96 29.80 23.73
C VAL A 66 9.99 30.46 22.74
N ASP A 67 8.76 29.95 22.59
CA ASP A 67 7.85 30.46 21.57
C ASP A 67 6.87 31.50 22.12
N PRO A 68 6.73 32.67 21.48
CA PRO A 68 5.79 33.70 21.94
C PRO A 68 4.31 33.34 21.70
N ASN A 69 4.00 32.47 20.73
CA ASN A 69 2.63 32.12 20.37
C ASN A 69 2.09 30.97 21.24
N LYS A 70 1.66 31.32 22.46
CA LYS A 70 1.11 30.36 23.42
C LYS A 70 -0.20 29.71 22.95
N GLU A 71 -0.95 30.36 22.05
CA GLU A 71 -2.24 29.87 21.57
C GLU A 71 -2.08 28.61 20.71
N ILE A 72 -1.13 28.63 19.75
CA ILE A 72 -0.83 27.46 18.90
C ILE A 72 -0.44 26.26 19.77
N LEU A 73 0.39 26.48 20.79
CA LEU A 73 0.87 25.41 21.66
C LEU A 73 -0.23 24.87 22.58
N SER A 74 -1.07 25.75 23.12
CA SER A 74 -2.24 25.37 23.94
C SER A 74 -3.23 24.54 23.13
N LYS A 75 -3.50 24.94 21.88
CA LYS A 75 -4.31 24.16 20.93
C LYS A 75 -3.69 22.77 20.70
N PHE A 76 -2.40 22.70 20.39
CA PHE A 76 -1.70 21.44 20.17
C PHE A 76 -1.77 20.51 21.39
N ILE A 77 -1.55 21.02 22.60
CA ILE A 77 -1.67 20.25 23.85
C ILE A 77 -3.10 19.72 24.03
N ASN A 78 -4.12 20.51 23.70
CA ASN A 78 -5.50 20.06 23.73
C ASN A 78 -5.78 18.93 22.72
N GLU A 79 -5.27 19.04 21.49
CA GLU A 79 -5.39 17.99 20.47
C GLU A 79 -4.77 16.66 20.95
N ILE A 80 -3.62 16.70 21.63
CA ILE A 80 -2.98 15.52 22.25
C ILE A 80 -3.93 14.86 23.26
N LYS A 81 -4.59 15.65 24.11
CA LYS A 81 -5.55 15.12 25.10
C LYS A 81 -6.73 14.43 24.40
N ILE A 82 -7.29 15.06 23.37
CA ILE A 82 -8.44 14.54 22.61
C ILE A 82 -8.12 13.17 21.99
N ILE A 83 -7.03 13.05 21.22
CA ILE A 83 -6.70 11.78 20.55
C ILE A 83 -6.44 10.66 21.56
N ASN A 84 -5.72 10.95 22.64
CA ASN A 84 -5.42 9.96 23.67
C ASN A 84 -6.67 9.54 24.46
N ASN A 85 -7.68 10.41 24.58
CA ASN A 85 -8.96 10.06 25.16
C ASN A 85 -9.71 9.01 24.32
N PHE A 86 -9.69 9.10 22.98
CA PHE A 86 -10.32 8.09 22.13
C PHE A 86 -9.76 6.68 22.38
N TYR A 87 -8.44 6.55 22.48
CA TYR A 87 -7.80 5.27 22.82
C TYR A 87 -8.16 4.78 24.22
N THR A 88 -8.18 5.69 25.19
CA THR A 88 -8.49 5.37 26.59
C THR A 88 -9.92 4.83 26.72
N GLU A 89 -10.90 5.50 26.12
CA GLU A 89 -12.30 5.08 26.16
C GLU A 89 -12.54 3.75 25.43
N LEU A 90 -11.90 3.54 24.27
CA LEU A 90 -11.99 2.27 23.56
C LEU A 90 -11.40 1.11 24.38
N ASN A 91 -10.22 1.31 24.98
CA ASN A 91 -9.58 0.28 25.80
C ASN A 91 -10.41 -0.07 27.05
N LYS A 92 -11.09 0.91 27.66
CA LYS A 92 -12.02 0.67 28.78
C LYS A 92 -13.21 -0.20 28.34
N LYS A 93 -13.80 0.09 27.16
CA LYS A 93 -14.89 -0.73 26.59
C LYS A 93 -14.45 -2.16 26.32
N ILE A 94 -13.29 -2.36 25.67
CA ILE A 94 -12.72 -3.70 25.42
C ILE A 94 -12.55 -4.47 26.75
N SER A 95 -12.00 -3.82 27.77
CA SER A 95 -11.76 -4.48 29.06
C SER A 95 -13.06 -4.86 29.78
N ASN A 96 -14.05 -3.97 29.81
CA ASN A 96 -15.31 -4.22 30.50
C ASN A 96 -16.22 -5.18 29.74
N ASP A 97 -16.34 -5.02 28.42
CA ASP A 97 -17.38 -5.71 27.64
C ASP A 97 -16.91 -7.05 27.07
N ILE A 98 -15.60 -7.35 27.16
CA ILE A 98 -14.97 -8.57 26.64
C ILE A 98 -14.02 -9.21 27.66
N GLU A 99 -12.95 -8.53 28.08
CA GLU A 99 -11.87 -9.19 28.86
C GLU A 99 -12.35 -9.73 30.21
N LYS A 100 -13.26 -9.04 30.89
CA LYS A 100 -13.82 -9.51 32.17
C LYS A 100 -14.82 -10.65 32.03
N GLU A 101 -15.37 -10.84 30.84
CA GLU A 101 -16.48 -11.76 30.57
C GLU A 101 -16.01 -13.10 29.97
N ILE A 102 -14.84 -13.12 29.31
CA ILE A 102 -14.25 -14.33 28.71
C ILE A 102 -13.05 -14.79 29.52
N GLN A 103 -12.98 -16.09 29.82
CA GLN A 103 -11.80 -16.66 30.49
C GLN A 103 -10.56 -16.60 29.59
N ASP A 104 -9.43 -16.15 30.16
CA ASP A 104 -8.15 -15.98 29.46
C ASP A 104 -7.74 -17.19 28.59
N ASN A 105 -7.96 -18.40 29.10
CA ASN A 105 -7.55 -19.66 28.48
C ASN A 105 -8.39 -20.07 27.25
N ILE A 106 -9.51 -19.39 26.96
CA ILE A 106 -10.34 -19.59 25.77
C ILE A 106 -10.48 -18.31 24.94
N HIS A 107 -9.97 -17.18 25.43
CA HIS A 107 -10.15 -15.88 24.77
C HIS A 107 -9.55 -15.81 23.37
N PHE A 108 -8.29 -16.26 23.25
CA PHE A 108 -7.59 -16.32 21.98
C PHE A 108 -8.28 -17.25 20.96
N PRO A 109 -8.58 -18.54 21.26
CA PRO A 109 -9.26 -19.41 20.31
C PRO A 109 -10.70 -18.98 20.01
N ALA A 110 -11.41 -18.33 20.95
CA ALA A 110 -12.76 -17.79 20.71
C ALA A 110 -12.74 -16.67 19.66
N PHE A 111 -11.78 -15.75 19.77
CA PHE A 111 -11.61 -14.69 18.78
C PHE A 111 -11.28 -15.24 17.39
N LEU A 112 -10.35 -16.20 17.28
CA LEU A 112 -10.01 -16.80 15.99
C LEU A 112 -11.19 -17.53 15.34
N LEU A 113 -12.02 -18.22 16.14
CA LEU A 113 -13.24 -18.86 15.66
C LEU A 113 -14.23 -17.82 15.13
N VAL A 114 -14.51 -16.78 15.90
CA VAL A 114 -15.35 -15.64 15.49
C VAL A 114 -14.87 -15.03 14.18
N LEU A 115 -13.56 -14.82 14.04
CA LEU A 115 -12.97 -14.23 12.85
C LEU A 115 -13.16 -15.15 11.63
N GLU A 116 -12.85 -16.44 11.75
CA GLU A 116 -13.04 -17.40 10.67
C GLU A 116 -14.52 -17.52 10.26
N LEU A 117 -15.45 -17.52 11.22
CA LEU A 117 -16.88 -17.57 10.96
C LEU A 117 -17.38 -16.31 10.25
N THR A 118 -16.98 -15.14 10.75
CA THR A 118 -17.37 -13.86 10.16
C THR A 118 -16.87 -13.75 8.72
N LEU A 119 -15.61 -14.10 8.46
CA LEU A 119 -15.05 -14.09 7.11
C LEU A 119 -15.75 -15.09 6.20
N HIS A 120 -16.01 -16.31 6.70
CA HIS A 120 -16.73 -17.34 5.94
C HIS A 120 -18.13 -16.88 5.53
N GLU A 121 -18.87 -16.24 6.44
CA GLU A 121 -20.20 -15.70 6.15
C GLU A 121 -20.17 -14.57 5.11
N ILE A 122 -19.15 -13.71 5.14
CA ILE A 122 -18.99 -12.63 4.15
C ILE A 122 -18.74 -13.21 2.76
N ILE A 123 -17.88 -14.24 2.66
CA ILE A 123 -17.57 -14.91 1.38
C ILE A 123 -18.82 -15.56 0.79
N GLN A 124 -19.73 -16.09 1.61
CA GLN A 124 -20.96 -16.72 1.11
C GLN A 124 -22.04 -15.71 0.67
N LYS A 125 -21.95 -14.43 1.07
CA LYS A 125 -22.92 -13.40 0.65
C LYS A 125 -22.52 -12.88 -0.73
N GLU A 126 -23.37 -13.11 -1.73
CA GLU A 126 -23.15 -12.78 -3.16
C GLU A 126 -23.04 -11.27 -3.50
N ASP A 127 -23.01 -10.36 -2.52
CA ASP A 127 -22.93 -8.91 -2.79
C ASP A 127 -21.46 -8.46 -2.95
N SER A 128 -20.99 -8.34 -4.21
CA SER A 128 -19.57 -8.45 -4.54
C SER A 128 -18.67 -7.31 -4.04
N ASN A 129 -19.16 -6.07 -3.98
CA ASN A 129 -18.29 -4.90 -3.71
C ASN A 129 -18.27 -4.49 -2.23
N THR A 130 -19.43 -4.45 -1.57
CA THR A 130 -19.51 -4.11 -0.15
C THR A 130 -18.86 -5.20 0.70
N SER A 131 -19.08 -6.47 0.33
CA SER A 131 -18.52 -7.63 1.04
C SER A 131 -16.99 -7.71 0.92
N SER A 132 -16.42 -7.33 -0.23
CA SER A 132 -14.96 -7.32 -0.42
C SER A 132 -14.25 -6.28 0.45
N ALA A 133 -14.79 -5.05 0.53
CA ALA A 133 -14.22 -4.01 1.38
C ALA A 133 -14.35 -4.35 2.87
N MET A 134 -15.48 -4.94 3.29
CA MET A 134 -15.66 -5.44 4.65
C MET A 134 -14.67 -6.57 4.98
N TYR A 135 -14.46 -7.49 4.04
CA TYR A 135 -13.53 -8.61 4.20
C TYR A 135 -12.08 -8.14 4.43
N GLU A 136 -11.56 -7.23 3.60
CA GLU A 136 -10.20 -6.70 3.77
C GLU A 136 -10.06 -5.95 5.11
N ASN A 137 -11.02 -5.09 5.46
CA ASN A 137 -11.01 -4.34 6.71
C ASN A 137 -10.97 -5.26 7.94
N ILE A 138 -11.78 -6.34 7.96
CA ILE A 138 -11.81 -7.27 9.10
C ILE A 138 -10.45 -7.98 9.28
N ILE A 139 -9.76 -8.33 8.20
CA ILE A 139 -8.44 -8.98 8.26
C ILE A 139 -7.36 -8.01 8.76
N GLU A 140 -7.39 -6.77 8.29
CA GLU A 140 -6.51 -5.71 8.80
C GLU A 140 -6.76 -5.48 10.30
N ASN A 141 -8.03 -5.44 10.73
CA ASN A 141 -8.43 -5.29 12.13
C ASN A 141 -7.97 -6.43 13.01
N ALA A 142 -8.11 -7.66 12.53
CA ALA A 142 -7.68 -8.85 13.26
C ALA A 142 -6.23 -8.77 13.70
N SER A 143 -5.39 -8.16 12.87
CA SER A 143 -3.97 -7.99 13.13
C SER A 143 -3.68 -7.06 14.32
N LEU A 144 -4.50 -6.02 14.50
CA LEU A 144 -4.42 -5.14 15.68
C LEU A 144 -4.85 -5.87 16.96
N ILE A 145 -5.90 -6.70 16.88
CA ILE A 145 -6.42 -7.49 18.00
C ILE A 145 -5.40 -8.56 18.42
N LEU A 146 -4.80 -9.28 17.46
CA LEU A 146 -3.76 -10.28 17.74
C LEU A 146 -2.52 -9.66 18.40
N LYS A 147 -2.11 -8.46 17.96
CA LYS A 147 -1.02 -7.70 18.60
C LYS A 147 -1.38 -7.29 20.03
N TYR A 148 -2.64 -6.91 20.26
CA TYR A 148 -3.16 -6.59 21.59
C TYR A 148 -3.15 -7.83 22.51
N PHE A 149 -3.54 -8.99 22.00
CA PHE A 149 -3.46 -10.24 22.75
C PHE A 149 -2.03 -10.60 23.15
N ASN A 150 -1.08 -10.43 22.23
CA ASN A 150 0.34 -10.61 22.53
C ASN A 150 0.85 -9.60 23.59
N TYR A 151 0.36 -8.36 23.60
CA TYR A 151 0.69 -7.37 24.64
C TYR A 151 0.15 -7.79 26.02
N LYS A 152 -1.10 -8.26 26.07
CA LYS A 152 -1.75 -8.76 27.29
C LYS A 152 -1.23 -10.12 27.75
N LYS A 153 -0.47 -10.82 26.90
CA LYS A 153 0.06 -12.17 27.14
C LYS A 153 -1.05 -13.21 27.36
N PHE A 154 -2.17 -13.10 26.62
CA PHE A 154 -3.20 -14.13 26.67
C PHE A 154 -2.63 -15.50 26.23
N PRO A 155 -3.04 -16.61 26.86
CA PRO A 155 -2.62 -17.95 26.46
C PRO A 155 -2.99 -18.27 25.00
N VAL A 156 -2.01 -18.71 24.22
CA VAL A 156 -2.20 -19.14 22.82
C VAL A 156 -2.28 -20.67 22.77
N ASN A 157 -3.39 -21.23 23.27
CA ASN A 157 -3.62 -22.67 23.31
C ASN A 157 -5.11 -23.03 23.19
N GLY A 158 -5.42 -24.32 23.14
CA GLY A 158 -6.77 -24.83 23.25
C GLY A 158 -7.44 -25.13 21.92
N SER A 159 -6.68 -25.68 20.97
CA SER A 159 -7.19 -26.04 19.63
C SER A 159 -8.43 -26.96 19.66
N ASN A 160 -8.54 -27.81 20.68
CA ASN A 160 -9.63 -28.76 20.90
C ASN A 160 -10.61 -28.33 22.00
N LYS A 161 -10.41 -27.17 22.64
CA LYS A 161 -11.33 -26.69 23.68
C LYS A 161 -12.69 -26.39 23.06
N ILE A 162 -13.73 -26.76 23.80
CA ILE A 162 -15.11 -26.47 23.42
C ILE A 162 -15.43 -25.05 23.85
N ILE A 163 -15.79 -24.20 22.89
CA ILE A 163 -16.17 -22.80 23.12
C ILE A 163 -17.68 -22.69 22.97
N ARG A 164 -18.34 -22.10 23.97
CA ARG A 164 -19.80 -21.95 24.01
C ARG A 164 -20.22 -20.77 23.14
N SER A 165 -21.45 -20.81 22.63
CA SER A 165 -22.01 -19.70 21.84
C SER A 165 -22.04 -18.37 22.61
N SER A 166 -22.19 -18.40 23.94
CA SER A 166 -22.12 -17.19 24.78
C SER A 166 -20.76 -16.50 24.69
N ASP A 167 -19.67 -17.27 24.76
CA ASP A 167 -18.30 -16.74 24.71
C ASP A 167 -17.98 -16.22 23.30
N LEU A 168 -18.49 -16.90 22.27
CA LEU A 168 -18.37 -16.44 20.87
C LEU A 168 -19.11 -15.12 20.66
N ASN A 169 -20.32 -14.97 21.20
CA ASN A 169 -21.08 -13.70 21.10
C ASN A 169 -20.33 -12.54 21.78
N ILE A 170 -19.67 -12.80 22.91
CA ILE A 170 -18.84 -11.78 23.56
C ILE A 170 -17.59 -11.50 22.72
N ALA A 171 -16.92 -12.53 22.20
CA ALA A 171 -15.73 -12.39 21.36
C ALA A 171 -16.01 -11.66 20.04
N GLN A 172 -17.24 -11.73 19.51
CA GLN A 172 -17.68 -11.00 18.31
C GLN A 172 -17.48 -9.48 18.45
N LYS A 173 -17.59 -8.94 19.66
CA LYS A 173 -17.37 -7.50 19.93
C LYS A 173 -15.95 -7.04 19.60
N HIS A 174 -14.96 -7.95 19.54
CA HIS A 174 -13.63 -7.60 19.04
C HIS A 174 -13.66 -7.08 17.61
N ILE A 175 -14.54 -7.60 16.75
CA ILE A 175 -14.68 -7.11 15.37
C ILE A 175 -15.22 -5.67 15.38
N GLU A 176 -16.28 -5.40 16.14
CA GLU A 176 -16.87 -4.06 16.29
C GLU A 176 -15.86 -3.04 16.84
N PHE A 177 -15.15 -3.39 17.90
CA PHE A 177 -14.12 -2.51 18.49
C PHE A 177 -12.89 -2.39 17.59
N GLY A 178 -12.62 -3.38 16.74
CA GLY A 178 -11.63 -3.31 15.67
C GLY A 178 -11.94 -2.20 14.67
N ASP A 179 -13.20 -2.08 14.23
CA ASP A 179 -13.63 -1.01 13.32
C ASP A 179 -13.44 0.37 13.96
N LEU A 180 -13.85 0.55 15.21
CA LEU A 180 -13.62 1.79 15.95
C LEU A 180 -12.13 2.11 16.07
N ARG A 181 -11.29 1.08 16.29
CA ARG A 181 -9.84 1.25 16.36
C ARG A 181 -9.28 1.77 15.04
N VAL A 182 -9.72 1.28 13.89
CA VAL A 182 -9.29 1.79 12.57
C VAL A 182 -9.68 3.24 12.36
N ILE A 183 -10.88 3.65 12.79
CA ILE A 183 -11.29 5.05 12.72
C ILE A 183 -10.36 5.92 13.57
N ILE A 184 -10.00 5.49 14.78
CA ILE A 184 -9.06 6.24 15.63
C ILE A 184 -7.67 6.29 15.00
N GLU A 185 -7.17 5.19 14.42
CA GLU A 185 -5.88 5.16 13.72
C GLU A 185 -5.89 6.06 12.48
N THR A 186 -6.99 6.11 11.74
CA THR A 186 -7.21 7.02 10.59
C THR A 186 -7.18 8.48 11.03
N VAL A 187 -7.92 8.82 12.09
CA VAL A 187 -7.93 10.17 12.69
C VAL A 187 -6.54 10.57 13.17
N LYS A 188 -5.84 9.65 13.85
CA LYS A 188 -4.46 9.84 14.31
C LYS A 188 -3.54 10.11 13.13
N ASP A 189 -3.65 9.36 12.04
CA ASP A 189 -2.80 9.50 10.87
C ASP A 189 -3.04 10.82 10.13
N LEU A 190 -4.30 11.21 9.94
CA LEU A 190 -4.67 12.52 9.38
C LEU A 190 -4.09 13.66 10.21
N TRP A 191 -4.27 13.60 11.54
CA TRP A 191 -3.70 14.57 12.47
C TRP A 191 -2.17 14.61 12.41
N SER A 192 -1.53 13.43 12.40
CA SER A 192 -0.07 13.31 12.45
C SER A 192 0.63 13.75 11.17
N TYR A 193 0.05 13.47 10.01
CA TYR A 193 0.77 13.54 8.74
C TYR A 193 0.29 14.65 7.81
N PHE A 194 -0.98 15.06 7.93
CA PHE A 194 -1.59 16.12 7.12
C PHE A 194 -1.96 17.37 7.93
N ASN A 195 -1.49 17.45 9.18
CA ASN A 195 -1.67 18.61 10.06
C ASN A 195 -3.14 19.04 10.22
N THR A 196 -4.08 18.09 10.18
CA THR A 196 -5.49 18.36 10.47
C THR A 196 -5.68 18.56 11.97
N GLY A 197 -6.40 19.60 12.37
CA GLY A 197 -6.74 19.86 13.78
C GLY A 197 -8.17 19.44 14.15
N PHE A 198 -8.51 19.56 15.43
CA PHE A 198 -9.87 19.33 15.93
C PHE A 198 -10.59 20.65 16.20
N ILE A 199 -11.90 20.64 16.02
CA ILE A 199 -12.83 21.69 16.48
C ILE A 199 -13.95 21.04 17.29
N THR A 200 -14.55 21.76 18.23
CA THR A 200 -15.72 21.27 18.98
C THR A 200 -17.00 21.61 18.20
N HIS A 201 -17.90 20.65 18.04
CA HIS A 201 -19.19 20.81 17.36
C HIS A 201 -20.24 19.95 18.06
N ASP A 202 -21.28 20.57 18.61
CA ASP A 202 -22.39 19.89 19.31
C ASP A 202 -21.91 18.89 20.38
N GLY A 203 -20.94 19.29 21.21
CA GLY A 203 -20.35 18.44 22.24
C GLY A 203 -19.43 17.32 21.72
N ASN A 204 -19.24 17.19 20.41
CA ASN A 204 -18.34 16.23 19.77
C ASN A 204 -17.06 16.92 19.29
N PHE A 205 -16.00 16.13 19.10
CA PHE A 205 -14.79 16.57 18.42
C PHE A 205 -14.92 16.30 16.92
N ALA A 206 -14.84 17.35 16.11
CA ALA A 206 -14.87 17.26 14.65
C ALA A 206 -13.47 17.41 14.05
N LEU A 207 -13.12 16.53 13.12
CA LEU A 207 -11.91 16.61 12.29
C LEU A 207 -12.33 16.71 10.82
N ASN A 208 -11.86 17.77 10.16
CA ASN A 208 -12.06 17.98 8.72
C ASN A 208 -10.74 17.69 7.98
N SER A 209 -10.78 16.70 7.09
CA SER A 209 -9.62 16.25 6.30
C SER A 209 -9.74 16.59 4.82
N LEU A 210 -10.64 17.50 4.43
CA LEU A 210 -10.85 17.94 3.05
C LEU A 210 -9.75 18.87 2.53
N ASN A 211 -8.51 18.38 2.51
CA ASN A 211 -7.34 19.09 2.00
C ASN A 211 -6.75 18.41 0.75
N LYS A 212 -5.83 19.12 0.07
CA LYS A 212 -5.21 18.67 -1.19
C LYS A 212 -4.54 17.29 -1.06
N SER A 213 -3.75 17.06 -0.01
CA SER A 213 -3.02 15.81 0.20
C SER A 213 -3.92 14.63 0.53
N SER A 214 -4.99 14.83 1.29
CA SER A 214 -6.02 13.81 1.50
C SER A 214 -6.68 13.41 0.18
N LYS A 215 -7.06 14.38 -0.66
CA LYS A 215 -7.64 14.11 -1.99
C LYS A 215 -6.63 13.35 -2.87
N GLY A 216 -5.37 13.80 -2.86
CA GLY A 216 -4.27 13.17 -3.58
C GLY A 216 -4.05 11.72 -3.19
N PHE A 217 -4.11 11.40 -1.90
CA PHE A 217 -4.05 10.03 -1.41
C PHE A 217 -5.15 9.15 -2.01
N PHE A 218 -6.42 9.60 -1.98
CA PHE A 218 -7.54 8.83 -2.52
C PHE A 218 -7.44 8.62 -4.04
N ILE A 219 -7.02 9.63 -4.80
CA ILE A 219 -6.83 9.48 -6.26
C ILE A 219 -5.67 8.53 -6.57
N THR A 220 -4.58 8.60 -5.79
CA THR A 220 -3.43 7.68 -5.91
C THR A 220 -3.86 6.22 -5.65
N GLN A 221 -4.66 5.98 -4.61
CA GLN A 221 -5.22 4.64 -4.35
C GLN A 221 -6.12 4.17 -5.48
N LEU A 222 -7.01 5.04 -5.95
CA LEU A 222 -7.98 4.73 -6.99
C LEU A 222 -7.32 4.34 -8.32
N LEU A 223 -6.29 5.08 -8.73
CA LEU A 223 -5.52 4.78 -9.95
C LEU A 223 -4.82 3.42 -9.84
N PHE A 224 -4.17 3.16 -8.70
CA PHE A 224 -3.51 1.89 -8.45
C PHE A 224 -4.50 0.72 -8.48
N GLN A 225 -5.65 0.88 -7.82
CA GLN A 225 -6.67 -0.17 -7.76
C GLN A 225 -7.30 -0.43 -9.12
N ASN A 226 -7.65 0.61 -9.88
CA ASN A 226 -8.19 0.48 -11.22
C ASN A 226 -7.30 -0.36 -12.17
N ILE A 227 -5.98 -0.10 -12.16
CA ILE A 227 -5.01 -0.84 -12.99
C ILE A 227 -5.04 -2.33 -12.65
N ARG A 228 -5.15 -2.65 -11.36
CA ARG A 228 -5.19 -4.01 -10.86
C ARG A 228 -6.50 -4.70 -11.16
N ASP A 229 -7.63 -4.03 -10.92
CA ASP A 229 -8.97 -4.56 -11.20
C ASP A 229 -9.12 -4.94 -12.68
N ALA A 230 -8.59 -4.11 -13.58
CA ALA A 230 -8.57 -4.42 -15.02
C ALA A 230 -7.80 -5.72 -15.33
N LYS A 231 -6.65 -5.93 -14.69
CA LYS A 231 -5.85 -7.16 -14.86
C LYS A 231 -6.46 -8.38 -14.21
N MET A 232 -7.03 -8.22 -13.02
CA MET A 232 -7.75 -9.30 -12.34
C MET A 232 -8.96 -9.74 -13.15
N ALA A 233 -9.73 -8.80 -13.71
CA ALA A 233 -10.84 -9.10 -14.61
C ALA A 233 -10.37 -9.83 -15.89
N TYR A 234 -9.24 -9.41 -16.47
CA TYR A 234 -8.62 -10.12 -17.60
C TYR A 234 -8.20 -11.54 -17.24
N SER A 235 -7.55 -11.73 -16.08
CA SER A 235 -7.10 -13.05 -15.64
C SER A 235 -8.24 -14.00 -15.30
N ALA A 236 -9.29 -13.52 -14.62
CA ALA A 236 -10.47 -14.32 -14.33
C ALA A 236 -11.15 -14.81 -15.61
N PHE A 237 -11.18 -13.96 -16.63
CA PHE A 237 -11.61 -14.36 -17.97
C PHE A 237 -10.68 -15.41 -18.58
N ALA A 238 -9.36 -15.20 -18.54
CA ALA A 238 -8.40 -16.13 -19.13
C ALA A 238 -8.49 -17.51 -18.46
N GLU A 239 -8.84 -17.57 -17.18
CA GLU A 239 -9.12 -18.80 -16.45
C GLU A 239 -10.34 -19.55 -16.98
N ASN A 240 -11.41 -18.84 -17.34
CA ASN A 240 -12.61 -19.45 -17.93
C ASN A 240 -12.34 -20.06 -19.31
N VAL A 241 -11.45 -19.44 -20.10
CA VAL A 241 -11.12 -19.90 -21.46
C VAL A 241 -10.02 -20.98 -21.45
N HIS A 242 -9.00 -20.81 -20.61
CA HIS A 242 -7.82 -21.67 -20.52
C HIS A 242 -7.49 -21.95 -19.04
N PRO A 243 -8.27 -22.82 -18.36
CA PRO A 243 -8.12 -23.04 -16.93
C PRO A 243 -6.77 -23.70 -16.61
N ILE A 244 -5.99 -23.06 -15.73
CA ILE A 244 -4.85 -23.69 -15.07
C ILE A 244 -5.39 -24.48 -13.88
N LEU A 245 -5.66 -25.77 -14.09
CA LEU A 245 -6.11 -26.66 -13.03
C LEU A 245 -5.06 -26.81 -11.93
N ILE A 246 -5.52 -26.94 -10.68
CA ILE A 246 -4.64 -27.18 -9.53
C ILE A 246 -3.90 -28.51 -9.72
N ASN A 247 -2.60 -28.44 -10.01
CA ASN A 247 -1.77 -29.64 -10.13
C ASN A 247 -1.00 -29.89 -8.82
N LYS A 248 -1.49 -30.84 -8.01
CA LYS A 248 -0.94 -31.18 -6.70
C LYS A 248 0.36 -32.01 -6.74
N ASN A 249 0.85 -32.32 -7.93
CA ASN A 249 2.04 -33.14 -8.17
C ASN A 249 3.14 -32.37 -8.95
N ILE A 250 3.11 -31.04 -8.96
CA ILE A 250 4.18 -30.24 -9.57
C ILE A 250 5.34 -30.01 -8.60
N SER A 251 6.55 -30.09 -9.13
CA SER A 251 7.78 -29.65 -8.45
C SER A 251 8.46 -28.50 -9.21
N ASN A 252 8.15 -28.28 -10.49
CA ASN A 252 8.71 -27.17 -11.24
C ASN A 252 8.07 -25.85 -10.79
N LEU A 253 8.90 -24.82 -10.71
CA LEU A 253 8.52 -23.47 -10.28
C LEU A 253 8.12 -22.60 -11.47
N PRO A 254 7.46 -21.44 -11.24
CA PRO A 254 7.22 -20.46 -12.29
C PRO A 254 8.51 -19.98 -12.97
N PRO A 255 8.48 -19.60 -14.26
CA PRO A 255 7.31 -19.62 -15.15
C PRO A 255 7.06 -20.98 -15.84
N THR A 256 7.88 -22.00 -15.56
CA THR A 256 7.80 -23.32 -16.23
C THR A 256 6.48 -24.02 -15.96
N GLN A 257 6.03 -24.02 -14.70
CA GLN A 257 4.73 -24.55 -14.28
C GLN A 257 4.14 -23.69 -13.19
N TYR A 258 2.83 -23.46 -13.28
CA TYR A 258 2.04 -22.74 -12.29
C TYR A 258 1.15 -23.72 -11.52
N LEU A 259 0.98 -23.48 -10.22
CA LEU A 259 0.14 -24.25 -9.31
C LEU A 259 -1.34 -24.01 -9.58
N ASN A 260 -1.71 -22.78 -9.93
CA ASN A 260 -3.05 -22.33 -10.31
C ASN A 260 -2.96 -20.97 -11.03
N GLN A 261 -4.10 -20.45 -11.49
CA GLN A 261 -4.18 -19.14 -12.15
C GLN A 261 -3.72 -17.99 -11.23
N HIS A 262 -4.04 -18.05 -9.93
CA HIS A 262 -3.62 -17.01 -8.98
C HIS A 262 -2.09 -16.91 -8.85
N GLU A 263 -1.35 -18.03 -8.92
CA GLU A 263 0.11 -18.03 -8.94
C GLU A 263 0.64 -17.34 -10.20
N LYS A 264 0.05 -17.62 -11.36
CA LYS A 264 0.42 -16.97 -12.63
C LYS A 264 0.19 -15.46 -12.57
N LEU A 265 -1.00 -15.03 -12.16
CA LEU A 265 -1.32 -13.61 -12.04
C LEU A 265 -0.40 -12.90 -11.03
N ALA A 266 -0.06 -13.57 -9.92
CA ALA A 266 0.89 -13.01 -8.96
C ALA A 266 2.30 -12.84 -9.55
N CYS A 267 2.74 -13.75 -10.43
CA CYS A 267 4.00 -13.60 -11.16
C CYS A 267 3.95 -12.37 -12.08
N GLU A 268 2.89 -12.21 -12.87
CA GLU A 268 2.71 -11.07 -13.78
C GLU A 268 2.74 -9.74 -13.02
N PHE A 269 2.04 -9.62 -11.89
CA PHE A 269 2.11 -8.43 -11.05
C PHE A 269 3.51 -8.16 -10.50
N ILE A 270 4.24 -9.19 -10.07
CA ILE A 270 5.59 -9.03 -9.54
C ILE A 270 6.57 -8.61 -10.64
N GLU A 271 6.47 -9.18 -11.83
CA GLU A 271 7.27 -8.77 -12.99
C GLU A 271 7.13 -7.27 -13.27
N GLU A 272 5.91 -6.75 -13.23
CA GLU A 272 5.64 -5.33 -13.39
C GLU A 272 6.13 -4.48 -12.23
N TYR A 273 5.86 -4.88 -10.98
CA TYR A 273 6.28 -4.14 -9.79
C TYR A 273 7.79 -4.03 -9.61
N PHE A 274 8.55 -4.95 -10.22
CA PHE A 274 10.00 -4.95 -10.19
C PHE A 274 10.64 -4.57 -11.52
N TYR A 275 9.85 -4.43 -12.60
CA TYR A 275 10.34 -4.26 -13.98
C TYR A 275 11.32 -5.38 -14.39
N ILE A 276 10.94 -6.63 -14.12
CA ILE A 276 11.74 -7.83 -14.39
C ILE A 276 10.99 -8.83 -15.27
N ASN A 277 11.74 -9.73 -15.90
CA ASN A 277 11.24 -10.87 -16.66
C ASN A 277 11.89 -12.19 -16.20
N ASP A 278 12.59 -12.15 -15.05
CA ASP A 278 13.35 -13.26 -14.50
C ASP A 278 13.02 -13.43 -13.01
N LEU A 279 12.17 -14.40 -12.70
CA LEU A 279 11.75 -14.72 -11.34
C LEU A 279 12.81 -15.49 -10.53
N THR A 280 13.98 -15.78 -11.12
CA THR A 280 15.12 -16.37 -10.39
C THR A 280 15.90 -15.34 -9.57
N ILE A 281 15.66 -14.05 -9.82
CA ILE A 281 16.17 -12.94 -9.01
C ILE A 281 15.84 -13.19 -7.53
N LYS A 282 16.85 -12.97 -6.67
CA LYS A 282 16.76 -13.23 -5.24
C LYS A 282 16.37 -11.98 -4.47
N LEU A 283 15.39 -12.13 -3.58
CA LEU A 283 15.02 -11.14 -2.56
C LEU A 283 15.24 -11.79 -1.20
N ASP A 284 16.01 -11.13 -0.32
CA ASP A 284 16.42 -11.70 0.98
C ASP A 284 17.15 -13.06 0.82
N GLY A 285 17.91 -13.23 -0.28
CA GLY A 285 18.63 -14.47 -0.60
C GLY A 285 17.78 -15.58 -1.25
N ILE A 286 16.47 -15.40 -1.37
CA ILE A 286 15.51 -16.40 -1.87
C ILE A 286 14.96 -15.98 -3.25
N PRO A 287 14.91 -16.86 -4.27
CA PRO A 287 14.31 -16.56 -5.56
C PRO A 287 12.83 -16.14 -5.44
N ILE A 288 12.43 -15.10 -6.19
CA ILE A 288 11.04 -14.60 -6.21
C ILE A 288 10.03 -15.72 -6.48
N LYS A 289 10.32 -16.61 -7.42
CA LYS A 289 9.45 -17.76 -7.74
C LYS A 289 9.17 -18.68 -6.55
N GLU A 290 10.11 -18.83 -5.61
CA GLU A 290 9.90 -19.64 -4.39
C GLU A 290 9.01 -18.92 -3.38
N TRP A 291 9.11 -17.59 -3.29
CA TRP A 291 8.21 -16.78 -2.47
C TRP A 291 6.76 -16.88 -2.92
N ILE A 292 6.52 -16.68 -4.22
CA ILE A 292 5.17 -16.73 -4.80
C ILE A 292 4.59 -18.13 -4.59
N ARG A 293 5.36 -19.19 -4.91
CA ARG A 293 4.98 -20.58 -4.68
C ARG A 293 4.59 -20.86 -3.24
N ALA A 294 5.34 -20.34 -2.27
CA ALA A 294 5.05 -20.55 -0.85
C ALA A 294 3.69 -19.97 -0.43
N TYR A 295 3.36 -18.74 -0.85
CA TYR A 295 2.03 -18.17 -0.60
C TYR A 295 0.93 -18.98 -1.28
N SER A 296 1.12 -19.36 -2.55
CA SER A 296 0.15 -20.15 -3.31
C SER A 296 -0.12 -21.53 -2.70
N ILE A 297 0.91 -22.20 -2.14
CA ILE A 297 0.75 -23.46 -1.42
C ILE A 297 -0.17 -23.27 -0.21
N ILE A 298 0.06 -22.25 0.62
CA ILE A 298 -0.77 -21.99 1.81
C ILE A 298 -2.22 -21.72 1.39
N ALA A 299 -2.44 -20.92 0.35
CA ALA A 299 -3.75 -20.60 -0.19
C ALA A 299 -4.51 -21.85 -0.67
N VAL A 300 -3.83 -22.75 -1.40
CA VAL A 300 -4.42 -24.02 -1.87
C VAL A 300 -4.80 -24.92 -0.71
N PHE A 301 -3.94 -25.07 0.30
CA PHE A 301 -4.23 -25.91 1.47
C PHE A 301 -5.35 -25.31 2.34
N ALA A 302 -5.42 -23.99 2.46
CA ALA A 302 -6.54 -23.29 3.09
C ALA A 302 -7.85 -23.58 2.34
N ASN A 303 -7.85 -23.45 1.01
CA ASN A 303 -9.02 -23.75 0.18
C ASN A 303 -9.48 -25.21 0.35
N ASP A 304 -8.55 -26.17 0.22
CA ASP A 304 -8.83 -27.60 0.41
C ASP A 304 -9.45 -27.91 1.77
N PHE A 305 -8.95 -27.28 2.83
CA PHE A 305 -9.50 -27.47 4.18
C PHE A 305 -10.91 -26.88 4.30
N ARG A 306 -11.13 -25.69 3.73
CA ARG A 306 -12.45 -25.03 3.74
C ARG A 306 -13.50 -25.86 3.02
N GLU A 307 -13.21 -26.34 1.80
CA GLU A 307 -14.15 -27.13 0.98
C GLU A 307 -14.50 -28.48 1.63
N LYS A 308 -13.57 -29.08 2.38
CA LYS A 308 -13.80 -30.35 3.09
C LYS A 308 -14.43 -30.17 4.47
N ARG A 309 -14.62 -28.93 4.93
CA ARG A 309 -15.15 -28.64 6.26
C ARG A 309 -16.61 -29.07 6.34
N ASN A 310 -16.94 -29.97 7.26
CA ASN A 310 -18.33 -30.37 7.48
C ASN A 310 -19.08 -29.26 8.23
N LEU A 311 -20.00 -28.56 7.55
CA LEU A 311 -20.80 -27.47 8.12
C LEU A 311 -21.91 -27.96 9.06
N LYS A 312 -22.15 -29.27 9.20
CA LYS A 312 -23.16 -29.85 10.11
C LYS A 312 -22.75 -29.87 11.59
N VAL A 313 -21.64 -29.21 11.97
CA VAL A 313 -21.20 -29.11 13.37
C VAL A 313 -22.25 -28.32 14.17
N ASN A 314 -22.68 -28.89 15.30
CA ASN A 314 -23.68 -28.28 16.18
C ASN A 314 -23.21 -26.89 16.65
N LYS A 315 -23.97 -25.83 16.31
CA LYS A 315 -23.64 -24.42 16.63
C LYS A 315 -23.60 -24.10 18.13
N ILE A 316 -24.05 -25.04 18.98
CA ILE A 316 -24.06 -24.89 20.44
C ILE A 316 -22.64 -24.87 21.02
N SER A 317 -21.68 -25.54 20.37
CA SER A 317 -20.32 -25.64 20.90
C SER A 317 -19.28 -25.90 19.80
N MET A 318 -18.24 -25.07 19.72
CA MET A 318 -17.31 -25.06 18.59
C MET A 318 -15.87 -25.31 19.04
N GLN A 319 -15.07 -25.96 18.19
CA GLN A 319 -13.65 -26.24 18.42
C GLN A 319 -12.81 -25.65 17.30
N LEU A 320 -11.72 -24.95 17.64
CA LEU A 320 -10.90 -24.22 16.67
C LEU A 320 -10.33 -25.14 15.58
N ASN A 321 -9.87 -26.35 15.92
CA ASN A 321 -9.29 -27.31 14.97
C ASN A 321 -10.28 -27.88 13.94
N LYS A 322 -11.59 -27.67 14.10
CA LYS A 322 -12.61 -28.02 13.10
C LYS A 322 -12.84 -26.91 12.07
N TRP A 323 -12.43 -25.69 12.39
CA TRP A 323 -12.64 -24.50 11.57
C TRP A 323 -11.34 -23.91 11.04
N CYS A 324 -10.21 -24.10 11.71
CA CYS A 324 -8.91 -23.61 11.27
C CYS A 324 -7.98 -24.76 10.88
N LEU A 325 -7.10 -24.49 9.91
CA LEU A 325 -6.08 -25.44 9.48
C LEU A 325 -4.89 -25.36 10.43
N ILE A 326 -4.64 -26.41 11.21
CA ILE A 326 -3.54 -26.48 12.17
C ILE A 326 -2.60 -27.60 11.76
N LYS A 327 -1.33 -27.27 11.53
CA LYS A 327 -0.30 -28.24 11.11
C LYS A 327 1.01 -28.02 11.85
N ASP A 328 1.75 -29.11 12.02
CA ASP A 328 3.10 -29.06 12.56
C ASP A 328 4.07 -28.38 11.57
N ILE A 329 5.08 -27.70 12.11
CA ILE A 329 6.11 -27.03 11.29
C ILE A 329 6.79 -28.02 10.33
N ASN A 330 7.06 -29.25 10.79
CA ASN A 330 7.69 -30.28 9.96
C ASN A 330 6.77 -30.77 8.84
N GLU A 331 5.45 -30.74 9.05
CA GLU A 331 4.49 -31.08 8.00
C GLU A 331 4.49 -30.00 6.91
N TRP A 332 4.46 -28.71 7.30
CA TRP A 332 4.61 -27.61 6.36
C TRP A 332 5.90 -27.67 5.56
N LYS A 333 7.03 -28.03 6.20
CA LYS A 333 8.31 -28.20 5.50
C LYS A 333 8.23 -29.27 4.40
N ARG A 334 7.65 -30.44 4.70
CA ARG A 334 7.48 -31.52 3.71
C ARG A 334 6.57 -31.09 2.56
N ILE A 335 5.48 -30.37 2.87
CA ILE A 335 4.57 -29.82 1.85
C ILE A 335 5.35 -28.87 0.94
N PHE A 336 6.07 -27.90 1.49
CA PHE A 336 6.78 -26.90 0.69
C PHE A 336 7.83 -27.55 -0.24
N GLU A 337 8.57 -28.51 0.29
CA GLU A 337 9.53 -29.31 -0.49
C GLU A 337 8.85 -30.07 -1.63
N LYS A 338 7.72 -30.74 -1.35
CA LYS A 338 6.95 -31.48 -2.37
C LYS A 338 6.56 -30.58 -3.55
N TYR A 339 6.24 -29.32 -3.28
CA TYR A 339 5.82 -28.35 -4.28
C TYR A 339 6.97 -27.51 -4.87
N GLY A 340 8.21 -27.97 -4.70
CA GLY A 340 9.38 -27.42 -5.39
C GLY A 340 10.13 -26.32 -4.67
N VAL A 341 9.74 -25.95 -3.44
CA VAL A 341 10.50 -24.98 -2.64
C VAL A 341 11.77 -25.66 -2.12
N SER A 342 12.92 -25.00 -2.25
CA SER A 342 14.20 -25.62 -1.91
C SER A 342 14.39 -25.77 -0.40
N LYS A 343 14.90 -26.92 0.06
CA LYS A 343 15.11 -27.24 1.50
C LYS A 343 15.80 -26.13 2.29
N GLN A 344 16.83 -25.53 1.69
CA GLN A 344 17.61 -24.45 2.29
C GLN A 344 16.79 -23.18 2.55
N ASN A 345 15.78 -22.89 1.73
CA ASN A 345 14.98 -21.68 1.81
C ASN A 345 13.73 -21.85 2.70
N ILE A 346 13.20 -23.07 2.83
CA ILE A 346 11.91 -23.33 3.51
C ILE A 346 11.85 -22.74 4.92
N THR A 347 12.90 -22.93 5.74
CA THR A 347 12.89 -22.45 7.13
C THR A 347 12.81 -20.92 7.20
N GLN A 348 13.56 -20.23 6.33
CA GLN A 348 13.52 -18.77 6.25
C GLN A 348 12.16 -18.29 5.73
N ILE A 349 11.61 -18.94 4.70
CA ILE A 349 10.27 -18.63 4.16
C ILE A 349 9.22 -18.78 5.26
N LEU A 350 9.13 -19.93 5.94
CA LEU A 350 8.17 -20.15 7.02
C LEU A 350 8.32 -19.10 8.12
N GLY A 351 9.55 -18.82 8.56
CA GLY A 351 9.82 -17.78 9.57
C GLY A 351 9.41 -16.37 9.13
N ARG A 352 9.35 -16.12 7.81
CA ARG A 352 8.92 -14.85 7.21
C ARG A 352 7.40 -14.80 6.97
N LEU A 353 6.74 -15.92 6.71
CA LEU A 353 5.28 -16.00 6.56
C LEU A 353 4.53 -16.13 7.91
N THR A 354 5.28 -16.27 9.01
CA THR A 354 4.72 -16.39 10.36
C THR A 354 4.44 -15.02 10.99
N PHE A 355 3.22 -14.83 11.48
CA PHE A 355 2.73 -13.63 12.16
C PHE A 355 3.48 -13.40 13.47
N LYS A 356 3.94 -12.16 13.68
CA LYS A 356 4.71 -11.71 14.84
C LYS A 356 4.22 -10.32 15.25
N LYS A 357 4.70 -9.83 16.40
CA LYS A 357 4.41 -8.48 16.90
C LYS A 357 4.62 -7.36 15.86
N ASN A 358 5.62 -7.51 14.99
CA ASN A 358 5.98 -6.52 13.96
C ASN A 358 5.42 -6.85 12.56
N SER A 359 4.61 -7.90 12.42
CA SER A 359 3.92 -8.20 11.15
C SER A 359 2.96 -7.07 10.79
N ARG A 360 2.73 -6.82 9.50
CA ARG A 360 1.74 -5.82 9.09
C ARG A 360 0.35 -6.38 9.38
N ASP A 361 0.02 -7.51 8.76
CA ASP A 361 -1.30 -8.11 8.80
C ASP A 361 -1.27 -9.65 8.59
N LEU A 362 -2.44 -10.26 8.41
CA LEU A 362 -2.58 -11.69 8.14
C LEU A 362 -2.51 -12.03 6.64
N PHE A 363 -2.53 -11.03 5.74
CA PHE A 363 -2.24 -11.27 4.33
C PHE A 363 -0.74 -11.46 4.14
N ASP A 364 0.09 -10.57 4.69
CA ASP A 364 1.55 -10.68 4.52
C ASP A 364 2.17 -11.82 5.37
N CYS A 365 1.52 -12.20 6.47
CA CYS A 365 1.95 -13.26 7.39
C CYS A 365 0.78 -14.21 7.74
N PRO A 366 0.37 -15.13 6.84
CA PRO A 366 -0.83 -15.96 7.01
C PRO A 366 -0.68 -17.10 8.04
N LEU A 367 0.53 -17.37 8.54
CA LEU A 367 0.78 -18.44 9.51
C LEU A 367 0.78 -17.86 10.94
N ILE A 368 -0.17 -18.26 11.78
CA ILE A 368 -0.25 -17.81 13.18
C ILE A 368 0.43 -18.87 14.07
N PRO A 369 1.44 -18.51 14.89
CA PRO A 369 1.95 -19.40 15.93
C PRO A 369 0.82 -19.83 16.87
N PHE A 370 0.63 -21.13 17.04
CA PHE A 370 -0.41 -21.66 17.92
C PHE A 370 0.07 -22.96 18.56
N GLU A 371 0.28 -22.96 19.88
CA GLU A 371 0.99 -24.06 20.57
C GLU A 371 2.37 -24.30 19.90
N ASP A 372 2.77 -25.56 19.69
CA ASP A 372 3.98 -25.92 18.94
C ASP A 372 3.72 -26.05 17.41
N LYS A 373 2.63 -25.45 16.93
CA LYS A 373 2.10 -25.61 15.57
C LYS A 373 1.88 -24.27 14.88
N LEU A 374 1.50 -24.33 13.61
CA LEU A 374 1.08 -23.18 12.82
C LEU A 374 -0.39 -23.33 12.44
N LEU A 375 -1.16 -22.28 12.76
CA LEU A 375 -2.57 -22.14 12.41
C LEU A 375 -2.71 -21.23 11.18
N VAL A 376 -3.59 -21.63 10.27
CA VAL A 376 -4.04 -20.83 9.13
C VAL A 376 -5.54 -20.64 9.25
N LEU A 377 -6.00 -19.40 9.10
CA LEU A 377 -7.41 -19.04 8.96
C LEU A 377 -7.83 -19.27 7.50
N PRO A 378 -8.57 -20.33 7.17
CA PRO A 378 -8.80 -20.70 5.79
C PRO A 378 -9.56 -19.64 5.01
N SER A 379 -10.57 -19.03 5.64
CA SER A 379 -11.37 -17.98 4.99
C SER A 379 -10.59 -16.70 4.76
N ALA A 380 -9.55 -16.40 5.57
CA ALA A 380 -8.67 -15.24 5.36
C ALA A 380 -7.62 -15.45 4.25
N THR A 381 -7.26 -16.71 3.98
CA THR A 381 -6.01 -17.04 3.27
C THR A 381 -6.21 -17.57 1.84
N PHE A 382 -7.35 -18.18 1.53
CA PHE A 382 -7.51 -18.86 0.24
C PHE A 382 -7.52 -17.92 -0.98
N LEU A 383 -7.93 -16.66 -0.81
CA LEU A 383 -7.91 -15.61 -1.85
C LEU A 383 -6.75 -14.62 -1.65
N ILE A 384 -5.71 -15.02 -0.92
CA ILE A 384 -4.56 -14.15 -0.69
C ILE A 384 -3.94 -13.73 -2.02
N ASP A 385 -3.82 -12.41 -2.22
CA ASP A 385 -3.01 -11.88 -3.30
C ASP A 385 -1.53 -12.05 -2.93
N CYS A 386 -0.92 -13.10 -3.48
CA CYS A 386 0.47 -13.47 -3.25
C CYS A 386 1.44 -12.33 -3.62
N SER A 387 1.11 -11.50 -4.62
CA SER A 387 1.95 -10.39 -5.06
C SER A 387 1.98 -9.25 -4.03
N ARG A 388 0.81 -8.84 -3.52
CA ARG A 388 0.69 -7.82 -2.45
C ARG A 388 1.27 -8.33 -1.14
N ALA A 389 0.99 -9.57 -0.77
CA ALA A 389 1.50 -10.19 0.45
C ALA A 389 3.04 -10.19 0.46
N LEU A 390 3.67 -10.60 -0.65
CA LEU A 390 5.13 -10.57 -0.79
C LEU A 390 5.69 -9.15 -0.66
N LEU A 391 5.15 -8.19 -1.41
CA LEU A 391 5.60 -6.79 -1.35
C LEU A 391 5.48 -6.18 0.05
N SER A 392 4.34 -6.44 0.71
CA SER A 392 4.07 -6.01 2.07
C SER A 392 5.10 -6.60 3.04
N ASN A 393 5.31 -7.92 2.96
CA ASN A 393 6.24 -8.64 3.83
C ASN A 393 7.68 -8.15 3.70
N LEU A 394 8.17 -7.94 2.48
CA LEU A 394 9.50 -7.42 2.20
C LEU A 394 9.68 -5.99 2.74
N THR A 395 8.66 -5.14 2.53
CA THR A 395 8.66 -3.75 2.99
C THR A 395 8.67 -3.67 4.51
N ALA A 396 7.82 -4.46 5.19
CA ALA A 396 7.73 -4.51 6.64
C ALA A 396 9.05 -4.94 7.31
N LYS A 397 9.89 -5.69 6.58
CA LYS A 397 11.18 -6.21 7.08
C LYS A 397 12.39 -5.43 6.60
N GLY A 398 12.18 -4.32 5.88
CA GLY A 398 13.26 -3.49 5.38
C GLY A 398 14.19 -4.21 4.41
N VAL A 399 13.70 -5.23 3.71
CA VAL A 399 14.52 -5.93 2.70
C VAL A 399 14.86 -4.93 1.60
N ASN A 400 16.15 -4.81 1.30
CA ASN A 400 16.61 -3.93 0.24
C ASN A 400 16.18 -4.50 -1.13
N VAL A 401 15.32 -3.75 -1.82
CA VAL A 401 14.83 -4.07 -3.16
C VAL A 401 15.44 -3.15 -4.22
N SER A 402 16.68 -2.68 -4.01
CA SER A 402 17.38 -1.70 -4.86
C SER A 402 17.38 -2.05 -6.36
N ILE A 403 17.32 -3.34 -6.71
CA ILE A 403 17.18 -3.81 -8.10
C ILE A 403 16.01 -3.14 -8.85
N LYS A 404 14.95 -2.77 -8.13
CA LYS A 404 13.79 -2.08 -8.67
C LYS A 404 14.14 -0.74 -9.31
N GLY A 405 15.06 0.03 -8.71
CA GLY A 405 15.45 1.35 -9.22
C GLY A 405 16.14 1.26 -10.58
N THR A 406 17.18 0.41 -10.67
CA THR A 406 17.94 0.21 -11.91
C THR A 406 17.10 -0.37 -13.03
N LYS A 407 16.17 -1.28 -12.71
CA LYS A 407 15.26 -1.87 -13.70
C LYS A 407 14.24 -0.87 -14.21
N PHE A 408 13.68 -0.04 -13.32
CA PHE A 408 12.77 1.04 -13.69
C PHE A 408 13.43 2.04 -14.64
N GLU A 409 14.65 2.49 -14.34
CA GLU A 409 15.40 3.39 -15.23
C GLU A 409 15.62 2.77 -16.61
N LYS A 410 16.05 1.51 -16.67
CA LYS A 410 16.27 0.80 -17.93
C LYS A 410 14.99 0.71 -18.77
N GLU A 411 13.85 0.43 -18.14
CA GLU A 411 12.56 0.33 -18.84
C GLU A 411 12.12 1.67 -19.43
N ILE A 412 12.21 2.76 -18.67
CA ILE A 412 11.84 4.09 -19.16
C ILE A 412 12.78 4.54 -20.30
N ARG A 413 14.09 4.29 -20.19
CA ARG A 413 15.04 4.57 -21.28
C ARG A 413 14.70 3.79 -22.55
N SER A 414 14.39 2.50 -22.41
CA SER A 414 13.98 1.63 -23.52
C SER A 414 12.71 2.16 -24.19
N LEU A 415 11.72 2.58 -23.40
CA LEU A 415 10.48 3.18 -23.89
C LEU A 415 10.72 4.45 -24.71
N ILE A 416 11.55 5.37 -24.22
CA ILE A 416 11.86 6.62 -24.91
C ILE A 416 12.64 6.33 -26.21
N SER A 417 13.68 5.49 -26.14
CA SER A 417 14.51 5.18 -27.30
C SER A 417 13.80 4.41 -28.41
N LYS A 418 12.72 3.67 -28.11
CA LYS A 418 11.85 3.06 -29.14
C LYS A 418 11.13 4.07 -30.05
N ASN A 419 11.14 5.35 -29.69
CA ASN A 419 10.56 6.45 -30.47
C ASN A 419 11.65 7.25 -31.23
N ASP A 420 12.79 6.63 -31.52
CA ASP A 420 13.95 7.25 -32.21
C ASP A 420 14.54 8.48 -31.48
N ILE A 421 14.33 8.56 -30.17
CA ILE A 421 14.85 9.64 -29.31
C ILE A 421 16.15 9.18 -28.63
N ILE A 422 17.19 10.00 -28.75
CA ILE A 422 18.46 9.78 -28.04
C ILE A 422 18.24 10.03 -26.55
N CYS A 423 18.41 8.97 -25.75
CA CYS A 423 18.17 8.99 -24.30
C CYS A 423 19.39 8.43 -23.56
N LYS A 424 20.01 9.23 -22.69
CA LYS A 424 21.23 8.88 -21.94
C LYS A 424 21.13 9.31 -20.48
N ASN A 425 21.89 8.66 -19.61
CA ASN A 425 22.14 9.15 -18.26
C ASN A 425 23.38 10.06 -18.27
N LEU A 426 23.42 11.06 -17.39
CA LEU A 426 24.60 11.90 -17.17
C LEU A 426 25.19 11.61 -15.80
N LYS A 427 26.53 11.51 -15.73
CA LYS A 427 27.28 11.24 -14.50
C LYS A 427 28.53 12.07 -14.49
N ASP A 428 28.84 12.66 -13.34
CA ASP A 428 30.07 13.38 -13.10
C ASP A 428 30.50 13.26 -11.63
N ASN A 429 31.81 13.40 -11.38
CA ASN A 429 32.38 13.45 -10.04
C ASN A 429 33.37 14.62 -9.96
N ILE A 430 33.06 15.59 -9.10
CA ILE A 430 33.94 16.74 -8.86
C ILE A 430 34.27 16.80 -7.38
N LYS A 431 35.57 16.72 -7.06
CA LYS A 431 36.10 16.85 -5.69
C LYS A 431 35.40 15.90 -4.69
N GLY A 432 35.02 14.70 -5.14
CA GLY A 432 34.34 13.70 -4.32
C GLY A 432 32.82 13.84 -4.25
N GLU A 433 32.24 14.88 -4.86
CA GLU A 433 30.79 15.01 -5.01
C GLU A 433 30.31 14.37 -6.31
N ASN A 434 29.34 13.45 -6.20
CA ASN A 434 28.71 12.81 -7.34
C ASN A 434 27.50 13.63 -7.84
N TYR A 435 27.41 13.79 -9.15
CA TYR A 435 26.27 14.38 -9.85
C TYR A 435 25.72 13.37 -10.85
N GLU A 436 24.40 13.15 -10.83
CA GLU A 436 23.74 12.16 -11.68
C GLU A 436 22.39 12.70 -12.16
N CYS A 437 22.12 12.56 -13.46
CA CYS A 437 20.78 12.70 -13.99
C CYS A 437 20.42 11.37 -14.66
N ASP A 438 19.38 10.72 -14.15
CA ASP A 438 19.01 9.36 -14.53
C ASP A 438 18.67 9.27 -16.03
N ILE A 439 17.90 10.23 -16.53
CA ILE A 439 17.49 10.28 -17.93
C ILE A 439 17.58 11.71 -18.46
N VAL A 440 18.24 11.87 -19.60
CA VAL A 440 18.31 13.10 -20.37
C VAL A 440 18.04 12.77 -21.84
N PHE A 441 17.20 13.58 -22.49
CA PHE A 441 16.92 13.48 -23.92
C PHE A 441 16.51 14.84 -24.49
N SER A 442 16.53 14.96 -25.82
CA SER A 442 15.99 16.11 -26.54
C SER A 442 14.72 15.76 -27.30
N LEU A 443 13.79 16.71 -27.37
CA LEU A 443 12.57 16.61 -28.17
C LEU A 443 12.18 17.97 -28.75
N ASP A 444 12.01 18.05 -30.06
CA ASP A 444 11.73 19.27 -30.82
C ASP A 444 12.64 20.45 -30.42
N GLY A 445 13.94 20.17 -30.32
CA GLY A 445 14.99 21.15 -30.02
C GLY A 445 15.13 21.56 -28.55
N ASP A 446 14.31 21.01 -27.64
CA ASP A 446 14.38 21.30 -26.20
C ASP A 446 14.90 20.11 -25.40
N LEU A 447 15.51 20.40 -24.24
CA LEU A 447 16.16 19.41 -23.38
C LEU A 447 15.24 19.01 -22.22
N PHE A 448 15.16 17.71 -21.95
CA PHE A 448 14.38 17.13 -20.87
C PHE A 448 15.30 16.36 -19.93
N ILE A 449 15.25 16.69 -18.64
CA ILE A 449 16.10 16.11 -17.59
C ILE A 449 15.20 15.48 -16.53
N PHE A 450 15.38 14.19 -16.30
CA PHE A 450 14.55 13.37 -15.44
C PHE A 450 15.37 12.88 -14.23
N GLU A 451 14.75 12.94 -13.07
CA GLU A 451 15.13 12.21 -11.85
C GLU A 451 14.05 11.16 -11.58
N LEU A 452 14.43 9.89 -11.52
CA LEU A 452 13.53 8.76 -11.32
C LEU A 452 13.45 8.38 -9.84
N LYS A 453 12.24 8.04 -9.39
CA LYS A 453 11.98 7.53 -8.05
C LYS A 453 11.11 6.29 -8.12
N ASN A 454 11.73 5.14 -7.89
CA ASN A 454 10.99 3.90 -7.65
C ASN A 454 10.65 3.80 -6.16
N LEU A 455 9.41 4.10 -5.82
CA LEU A 455 8.88 4.15 -4.46
C LEU A 455 7.83 3.04 -4.25
N PRO A 456 7.70 2.52 -3.02
CA PRO A 456 6.58 1.66 -2.67
C PRO A 456 5.25 2.39 -2.88
N GLN A 457 4.25 1.69 -3.43
CA GLN A 457 2.88 2.20 -3.50
C GLN A 457 2.40 2.52 -2.08
N PRO A 458 2.04 3.78 -1.77
CA PRO A 458 1.51 4.12 -0.47
C PRO A 458 0.15 3.42 -0.30
N GLN A 459 -0.13 2.86 0.88
CA GLN A 459 -1.43 2.29 1.24
C GLN A 459 -2.05 3.00 2.45
N THR A 460 -1.23 3.73 3.20
CA THR A 460 -1.64 4.52 4.38
C THR A 460 -1.30 6.00 4.19
N TYR A 461 -1.96 6.88 4.96
CA TYR A 461 -1.62 8.32 4.98
C TYR A 461 -0.15 8.55 5.38
N LYS A 462 0.38 7.74 6.30
CA LYS A 462 1.79 7.74 6.67
C LYS A 462 2.71 7.49 5.47
N GLU A 463 2.43 6.44 4.71
CA GLU A 463 3.21 6.06 3.53
C GLU A 463 3.07 7.11 2.43
N TYR A 464 1.88 7.70 2.25
CA TYR A 464 1.67 8.80 1.31
C TYR A 464 2.46 10.06 1.72
N LYS A 465 2.46 10.43 2.99
CA LYS A 465 3.30 11.53 3.48
C LYS A 465 4.79 11.26 3.25
N ARG A 466 5.24 10.01 3.40
CA ARG A 466 6.61 9.62 3.04
C ARG A 466 6.86 9.80 1.55
N PHE A 467 5.95 9.35 0.69
CA PHE A 467 6.02 9.55 -0.75
C PHE A 467 6.21 11.04 -1.08
N LEU A 468 5.37 11.93 -0.53
CA LEU A 468 5.50 13.38 -0.71
C LEU A 468 6.88 13.92 -0.30
N LEU A 469 7.40 13.47 0.85
CA LEU A 469 8.72 13.88 1.32
C LEU A 469 9.88 13.38 0.43
N GLU A 470 9.76 12.20 -0.17
CA GLU A 470 10.76 11.70 -1.12
C GLU A 470 10.73 12.49 -2.43
N ILE A 471 9.54 12.90 -2.89
CA ILE A 471 9.41 13.80 -4.06
C ILE A 471 10.05 15.16 -3.78
N GLU A 472 9.83 15.76 -2.60
CA GLU A 472 10.48 17.03 -2.25
C GLU A 472 12.01 16.94 -2.21
N LYS A 473 12.56 15.85 -1.67
CA LYS A 473 14.02 15.62 -1.75
C LYS A 473 14.50 15.45 -3.19
N ALA A 474 13.74 14.73 -4.02
CA ALA A 474 14.07 14.51 -5.42
C ALA A 474 14.11 15.84 -6.19
N LYS A 475 13.21 16.79 -5.88
CA LYS A 475 13.27 18.16 -6.43
C LYS A 475 14.59 18.85 -6.08
N THR A 476 14.99 18.84 -4.81
CA THR A 476 16.28 19.43 -4.38
C THR A 476 17.46 18.78 -5.11
N GLN A 477 17.45 17.44 -5.22
CA GLN A 477 18.49 16.68 -5.91
C GLN A 477 18.56 17.03 -7.41
N LEU A 478 17.42 17.06 -8.08
CA LEU A 478 17.34 17.39 -9.50
C LEU A 478 17.78 18.83 -9.77
N ARG A 479 17.42 19.80 -8.92
CA ARG A 479 17.94 21.18 -9.06
C ARG A 479 19.45 21.22 -8.99
N ARG A 480 20.03 20.57 -7.97
CA ARG A 480 21.48 20.52 -7.77
C ARG A 480 22.18 19.87 -8.97
N ASN A 481 21.70 18.71 -9.41
CA ASN A 481 22.34 17.94 -10.49
C ASN A 481 22.15 18.58 -11.86
N SER A 482 20.94 19.05 -12.18
CA SER A 482 20.69 19.72 -13.46
C SER A 482 21.49 21.01 -13.58
N ASN A 483 21.56 21.84 -12.54
CA ASN A 483 22.35 23.06 -12.57
C ASN A 483 23.83 22.78 -12.81
N HIS A 484 24.38 21.71 -12.21
CA HIS A 484 25.76 21.28 -12.46
C HIS A 484 26.04 21.04 -13.95
N PHE A 485 25.24 20.19 -14.60
CA PHE A 485 25.44 19.87 -16.02
C PHE A 485 25.17 21.05 -16.95
N LEU A 486 24.14 21.86 -16.65
CA LEU A 486 23.79 23.03 -17.46
C LEU A 486 24.84 24.15 -17.38
N SER A 487 25.59 24.25 -16.28
CA SER A 487 26.65 25.25 -16.12
C SER A 487 28.01 24.77 -16.64
N ASN A 488 28.29 23.47 -16.59
CA ASN A 488 29.65 22.95 -16.77
C ASN A 488 29.81 22.00 -17.97
N SER A 489 28.74 21.65 -18.69
CA SER A 489 28.78 20.56 -19.69
C SER A 489 28.10 20.90 -21.01
N ASN A 490 28.16 22.17 -21.46
CA ASN A 490 27.49 22.60 -22.68
C ASN A 490 27.92 21.83 -23.93
N GLU A 491 29.22 21.59 -24.12
CA GLU A 491 29.74 20.81 -25.26
C GLU A 491 29.18 19.37 -25.23
N LEU A 492 29.27 18.71 -24.08
CA LEU A 492 28.72 17.35 -23.89
C LEU A 492 27.23 17.28 -24.22
N LEU A 493 26.44 18.25 -23.74
CA LEU A 493 25.00 18.31 -23.99
C LEU A 493 24.70 18.55 -25.47
N SER A 494 25.46 19.44 -26.12
CA SER A 494 25.34 19.73 -27.55
C SER A 494 25.64 18.52 -28.41
N ASP A 495 26.78 17.87 -28.19
CA ASP A 495 27.24 16.74 -28.99
C ASP A 495 26.33 15.52 -28.81
N THR A 496 25.87 15.28 -27.57
CA THR A 496 25.06 14.09 -27.25
C THR A 496 23.62 14.23 -27.71
N PHE A 497 22.99 15.37 -27.45
CA PHE A 497 21.55 15.56 -27.64
C PHE A 497 21.20 16.42 -28.86
N LYS A 498 22.20 16.92 -29.60
CA LYS A 498 22.05 17.73 -30.81
C LYS A 498 21.18 18.98 -30.57
N VAL A 499 21.38 19.63 -29.42
CA VAL A 499 20.70 20.86 -29.02
C VAL A 499 21.72 21.93 -28.67
N ASP A 500 21.36 23.21 -28.81
CA ASP A 500 22.16 24.30 -28.25
C ASP A 500 21.67 24.56 -26.81
N PRO A 501 22.44 24.18 -25.76
CA PRO A 501 21.99 24.31 -24.37
C PRO A 501 21.75 25.75 -23.95
N THR A 502 22.32 26.73 -24.66
CA THR A 502 22.16 28.17 -24.38
C THR A 502 20.88 28.77 -24.96
N LYS A 503 20.26 28.10 -25.93
CA LYS A 503 19.05 28.57 -26.64
C LYS A 503 17.83 27.69 -26.45
N CYS A 504 18.03 26.42 -26.07
CA CYS A 504 16.93 25.50 -25.82
C CYS A 504 16.23 25.78 -24.49
N LYS A 505 14.96 25.40 -24.39
CA LYS A 505 14.30 25.32 -23.08
C LYS A 505 14.69 24.03 -22.39
N VAL A 506 14.88 24.11 -21.08
CA VAL A 506 15.16 22.95 -20.24
C VAL A 506 13.95 22.64 -19.36
N TYR A 507 13.49 21.41 -19.44
CA TYR A 507 12.38 20.89 -18.65
C TYR A 507 12.90 19.86 -17.65
N LYS A 508 12.75 20.17 -16.36
CA LYS A 508 13.15 19.30 -15.26
C LYS A 508 11.93 18.51 -14.79
N ILE A 509 12.05 17.19 -14.71
CA ILE A 509 10.94 16.27 -14.42
C ILE A 509 11.32 15.28 -13.33
N ILE A 510 10.48 15.13 -12.31
CA ILE A 510 10.50 13.97 -11.42
C ILE A 510 9.55 12.92 -11.98
N LEU A 511 10.05 11.71 -12.20
CA LEU A 511 9.26 10.57 -12.63
C LEU A 511 9.19 9.50 -11.53
N THR A 512 7.98 9.15 -11.11
CA THR A 512 7.74 8.08 -10.13
C THR A 512 6.97 6.90 -10.72
N ASN A 513 7.17 5.70 -10.19
CA ASN A 513 6.34 4.53 -10.53
C ASN A 513 4.96 4.56 -9.83
N VAL A 514 4.82 5.35 -8.76
CA VAL A 514 3.56 5.55 -8.03
C VAL A 514 2.66 6.51 -8.83
N PRO A 515 1.41 6.14 -9.17
CA PRO A 515 0.46 7.07 -9.80
C PRO A 515 0.24 8.32 -8.95
N ILE A 516 0.34 9.51 -9.54
CA ILE A 516 0.18 10.76 -8.80
C ILE A 516 -1.29 11.16 -8.72
N GLY A 517 -1.77 11.42 -7.50
CA GLY A 517 -3.14 11.86 -7.26
C GLY A 517 -3.32 13.35 -7.01
N GLU A 518 -2.23 14.11 -6.86
CA GLU A 518 -2.26 15.56 -6.72
C GLU A 518 -1.18 16.23 -7.56
N ASP A 519 -1.38 17.50 -7.85
CA ASP A 519 -0.37 18.31 -8.51
C ASP A 519 0.81 18.59 -7.56
N LEU A 520 1.95 17.96 -7.83
CA LEU A 520 3.18 18.10 -7.07
C LEU A 520 4.23 18.98 -7.76
N ASP A 521 3.85 19.77 -8.76
CA ASP A 521 4.80 20.64 -9.45
C ASP A 521 5.39 21.71 -8.52
N SER A 522 6.51 22.27 -8.96
CA SER A 522 7.07 23.53 -8.48
C SER A 522 7.46 24.38 -9.69
N ASP A 523 7.72 25.67 -9.48
CA ASP A 523 7.89 26.65 -10.57
C ASP A 523 8.85 26.20 -11.70
N ASP A 524 9.90 25.44 -11.38
CA ASP A 524 10.92 24.96 -12.33
C ASP A 524 10.92 23.44 -12.57
N ILE A 525 10.05 22.67 -11.91
CA ILE A 525 10.05 21.19 -11.96
C ILE A 525 8.64 20.63 -12.09
N TYR A 526 8.43 19.83 -13.13
CA TYR A 526 7.24 19.00 -13.29
C TYR A 526 7.38 17.67 -12.52
N VAL A 527 6.28 17.17 -11.99
CA VAL A 527 6.20 15.85 -11.36
C VAL A 527 5.11 15.04 -12.04
N THR A 528 5.48 13.84 -12.50
CA THR A 528 4.58 12.92 -13.21
C THR A 528 4.88 11.46 -12.84
N ASP A 529 4.06 10.55 -13.35
CA ASP A 529 4.13 9.12 -13.06
C ASP A 529 4.39 8.26 -14.31
N SER A 530 4.79 7.01 -14.09
CA SER A 530 5.06 6.05 -15.15
C SER A 530 3.82 5.75 -15.98
N LEU A 531 2.62 5.80 -15.40
CA LEU A 531 1.36 5.61 -16.13
C LEU A 531 1.22 6.66 -17.25
N SER A 532 1.45 7.93 -16.92
CA SER A 532 1.37 9.06 -17.84
C SER A 532 2.48 9.03 -18.90
N ILE A 533 3.71 8.73 -18.48
CA ILE A 533 4.88 8.61 -19.39
C ILE A 533 4.70 7.44 -20.36
N GLU A 534 4.33 6.26 -19.86
CA GLU A 534 4.07 5.09 -20.69
C GLU A 534 2.93 5.33 -21.67
N GLY A 535 1.81 5.89 -21.19
CA GLY A 535 0.70 6.27 -22.06
C GLY A 535 1.16 7.21 -23.18
N PHE A 536 1.94 8.25 -22.84
CA PHE A 536 2.39 9.24 -23.82
C PHE A 536 3.33 8.66 -24.88
N PHE A 537 4.36 7.93 -24.48
CA PHE A 537 5.36 7.38 -25.42
C PHE A 537 4.86 6.14 -26.17
N LYS A 538 3.88 5.39 -25.64
CA LYS A 538 3.19 4.30 -26.37
C LYS A 538 2.05 4.81 -27.26
N ARG A 539 1.80 6.12 -27.26
CA ARG A 539 0.67 6.78 -27.94
C ARG A 539 -0.71 6.25 -27.52
N ASN A 540 -0.82 5.88 -26.24
CA ASN A 540 -2.01 5.32 -25.62
C ASN A 540 -2.74 6.37 -24.78
N SER A 541 -3.87 6.84 -25.29
CA SER A 541 -4.78 7.73 -24.56
C SER A 541 -5.35 7.07 -23.30
N PRO A 542 -5.48 7.81 -22.17
CA PRO A 542 -6.30 7.40 -21.04
C PRO A 542 -7.70 7.02 -21.49
N SER A 543 -8.26 5.96 -20.91
CA SER A 543 -9.56 5.48 -21.35
C SER A 543 -10.34 4.77 -20.25
N THR A 544 -11.65 4.95 -20.30
CA THR A 544 -12.62 4.22 -19.49
C THR A 544 -13.26 3.13 -20.33
N VAL A 545 -13.63 2.04 -19.66
CA VAL A 545 -14.47 1.00 -20.23
C VAL A 545 -15.79 0.99 -19.50
N MET A 546 -16.86 1.02 -20.28
CA MET A 546 -18.20 0.83 -19.77
C MET A 546 -18.82 -0.38 -20.44
N TYR A 547 -19.54 -1.16 -19.66
CA TYR A 547 -20.39 -2.23 -20.15
C TYR A 547 -21.82 -1.71 -20.23
N THR A 548 -22.39 -1.75 -21.43
CA THR A 548 -23.82 -1.47 -21.65
C THR A 548 -24.45 -2.68 -22.34
N GLY A 549 -24.96 -3.62 -21.54
CA GLY A 549 -25.47 -4.89 -22.06
C GLY A 549 -24.38 -5.68 -22.78
N SER A 550 -24.46 -5.75 -24.12
CA SER A 550 -23.47 -6.43 -24.99
C SER A 550 -22.21 -5.66 -25.25
N ASN A 551 -22.33 -4.34 -25.15
CA ASN A 551 -21.43 -3.46 -25.82
C ASN A 551 -20.38 -3.02 -24.83
N LEU A 552 -19.13 -3.30 -25.20
CA LEU A 552 -17.99 -2.71 -24.58
C LEU A 552 -17.76 -1.35 -25.24
N ILE A 553 -18.00 -0.28 -24.47
CA ILE A 553 -17.74 1.07 -24.91
C ILE A 553 -16.40 1.49 -24.32
N VAL A 554 -15.39 1.70 -25.18
CA VAL A 554 -14.16 2.35 -24.77
C VAL A 554 -14.20 3.83 -25.09
N GLU A 555 -14.28 4.65 -24.06
CA GLU A 555 -14.15 6.08 -24.20
C GLU A 555 -12.69 6.49 -23.99
N LYS A 556 -12.06 7.05 -25.02
CA LYS A 556 -10.69 7.57 -24.95
C LYS A 556 -10.70 9.07 -24.72
N PHE A 557 -9.98 9.52 -23.70
CA PHE A 557 -9.86 10.93 -23.34
C PHE A 557 -8.53 11.51 -23.79
N PHE A 558 -8.47 12.83 -23.91
CA PHE A 558 -7.22 13.56 -24.20
C PHE A 558 -6.48 13.11 -25.47
N ARG A 559 -7.21 12.60 -26.49
CA ARG A 559 -6.63 12.08 -27.73
C ARG A 559 -5.66 13.05 -28.40
N SER A 560 -5.94 14.35 -28.38
CA SER A 560 -5.07 15.39 -28.94
C SER A 560 -3.68 15.46 -28.30
N ILE A 561 -3.50 14.91 -27.10
CA ILE A 561 -2.23 14.83 -26.37
C ILE A 561 -1.52 13.50 -26.66
N PHE A 562 -2.24 12.39 -26.59
CA PHE A 562 -1.64 11.04 -26.63
C PHE A 562 -1.60 10.41 -28.02
N GLU A 563 -2.40 10.86 -28.98
CA GLU A 563 -2.48 10.26 -30.32
C GLU A 563 -1.74 11.09 -31.38
N GLY A 564 -1.55 10.52 -32.57
CA GLY A 564 -0.79 11.12 -33.67
C GLY A 564 0.71 11.26 -33.37
N GLN A 565 1.40 12.07 -34.18
CA GLN A 565 2.85 12.29 -34.07
C GLN A 565 3.23 12.83 -32.69
N LEU A 566 4.32 12.30 -32.15
CA LEU A 566 4.93 12.74 -30.91
C LEU A 566 5.50 14.16 -31.11
N SER A 567 5.21 15.06 -30.18
CA SER A 567 5.79 16.40 -30.17
C SER A 567 5.97 16.91 -28.75
N LYS A 568 6.92 17.83 -28.58
CA LYS A 568 7.16 18.58 -27.35
C LYS A 568 5.89 19.27 -26.86
N GLN A 569 5.14 19.92 -27.74
CA GLN A 569 3.94 20.65 -27.34
C GLN A 569 2.92 19.73 -26.67
N LYS A 570 2.73 18.52 -27.23
CA LYS A 570 1.87 17.50 -26.62
C LYS A 570 2.46 16.99 -25.30
N PHE A 571 3.78 16.80 -25.23
CA PHE A 571 4.45 16.32 -24.02
C PHE A 571 4.31 17.31 -22.86
N ILE A 572 4.60 18.59 -23.10
CA ILE A 572 4.40 19.66 -22.10
C ILE A 572 2.93 19.79 -21.70
N LYS A 573 2.01 19.69 -22.67
CA LYS A 573 0.57 19.74 -22.37
C LYS A 573 0.13 18.57 -21.49
N MET A 574 0.70 17.37 -21.67
CA MET A 574 0.46 16.23 -20.79
C MET A 574 0.93 16.52 -19.36
N LEU A 575 2.15 17.04 -19.19
CA LEU A 575 2.72 17.39 -17.89
C LEU A 575 1.90 18.46 -17.16
N GLN A 576 1.40 19.45 -17.89
CA GLN A 576 0.59 20.55 -17.33
C GLN A 576 -0.85 20.14 -16.99
N ILE A 577 -1.51 19.37 -17.88
CA ILE A 577 -2.93 19.01 -17.70
C ILE A 577 -3.11 17.90 -16.68
N LYS A 578 -2.13 16.99 -16.55
CA LYS A 578 -2.20 15.79 -15.70
C LYS A 578 -3.50 15.00 -15.88
N PRO A 579 -3.72 14.44 -17.08
CA PRO A 579 -4.97 13.79 -17.50
C PRO A 579 -5.59 12.83 -16.50
N HIS A 580 -4.78 11.95 -15.88
CA HIS A 580 -5.26 10.95 -14.94
C HIS A 580 -5.79 11.55 -13.63
N ILE A 581 -5.21 12.66 -13.14
CA ILE A 581 -5.71 13.38 -11.97
C ILE A 581 -7.10 13.95 -12.29
N LEU A 582 -7.19 14.76 -13.37
CA LEU A 582 -8.45 15.41 -13.77
C LEU A 582 -9.59 14.42 -13.99
N MET A 583 -9.30 13.28 -14.62
CA MET A 583 -10.31 12.25 -14.87
C MET A 583 -10.84 11.64 -13.55
N ASN A 584 -9.96 11.43 -12.57
CA ASN A 584 -10.31 10.76 -11.32
C ASN A 584 -10.84 11.71 -10.24
N GLU A 585 -10.55 13.01 -10.29
CA GLU A 585 -11.13 14.00 -9.37
C GLU A 585 -12.66 13.96 -9.35
N LYS A 586 -13.30 13.75 -10.51
CA LYS A 586 -14.76 13.64 -10.62
C LYS A 586 -15.34 12.44 -9.85
N ARG A 587 -14.53 11.40 -9.66
CA ARG A 587 -14.87 10.16 -8.93
C ARG A 587 -14.66 10.31 -7.42
N ILE A 588 -14.12 11.42 -6.93
CA ILE A 588 -13.96 11.65 -5.50
C ILE A 588 -15.15 12.43 -4.94
N GLY A 589 -15.78 11.89 -3.90
CA GLY A 589 -16.85 12.51 -3.12
C GLY A 589 -16.39 12.96 -1.75
N ARG A 590 -17.26 13.65 -1.02
CA ARG A 590 -17.06 14.09 0.37
C ARG A 590 -18.13 13.47 1.25
N ARG A 591 -17.76 12.96 2.41
CA ARG A 591 -18.70 12.35 3.35
C ARG A 591 -18.37 12.75 4.78
N LYS A 592 -19.42 13.02 5.56
CA LYS A 592 -19.36 13.25 6.99
C LYS A 592 -19.82 11.98 7.71
N TYR A 593 -18.96 11.42 8.54
CA TYR A 593 -19.23 10.27 9.39
C TYR A 593 -19.43 10.75 10.82
N ASN A 594 -20.50 10.28 11.47
CA ASN A 594 -20.83 10.63 12.86
C ASN A 594 -20.63 9.41 13.76
N TYR A 595 -19.59 9.45 14.58
CA TYR A 595 -19.26 8.47 15.61
C TYR A 595 -19.49 9.06 17.01
N GLY A 596 -20.35 10.07 17.15
CA GLY A 596 -20.57 10.78 18.41
C GLY A 596 -20.95 9.84 19.56
N LYS A 597 -21.84 8.86 19.30
CA LYS A 597 -22.25 7.89 20.33
C LYS A 597 -21.13 6.93 20.75
N GLN A 598 -20.25 6.55 19.82
CA GLN A 598 -19.23 5.53 20.06
C GLN A 598 -17.92 6.13 20.58
N LEU A 599 -17.52 7.30 20.06
CA LEU A 599 -16.20 7.91 20.20
C LEU A 599 -16.23 9.43 20.47
N ASN A 600 -17.39 10.09 20.55
CA ASN A 600 -17.51 11.57 20.58
C ASN A 600 -16.79 12.24 19.39
N LEU A 601 -16.85 11.62 18.20
CA LEU A 601 -16.09 12.02 17.02
C LEU A 601 -17.03 12.29 15.82
N ILE A 602 -16.73 13.35 15.08
CA ILE A 602 -17.26 13.63 13.74
C ILE A 602 -16.08 13.70 12.78
N LEU A 603 -16.10 12.89 11.72
CA LEU A 603 -15.04 12.87 10.70
C LEU A 603 -15.61 13.29 9.35
N GLU A 604 -15.08 14.38 8.78
CA GLU A 604 -15.35 14.76 7.40
C GLU A 604 -14.14 14.44 6.53
N THR A 605 -14.34 13.60 5.51
CA THR A 605 -13.27 13.12 4.64
C THR A 605 -13.74 12.80 3.23
N TYR A 606 -12.78 12.49 2.35
CA TYR A 606 -13.06 12.05 0.99
C TYR A 606 -13.48 10.58 0.93
N PHE A 607 -14.16 10.20 -0.14
CA PHE A 607 -14.43 8.81 -0.47
C PHE A 607 -14.48 8.63 -1.99
N VAL A 608 -14.33 7.41 -2.49
CA VAL A 608 -14.50 7.09 -3.91
C VAL A 608 -15.99 6.91 -4.20
N LYS A 609 -16.55 7.71 -5.12
CA LYS A 609 -17.90 7.49 -5.65
C LYS A 609 -17.88 6.23 -6.50
N LEU A 610 -18.70 5.25 -6.15
CA LEU A 610 -18.85 4.01 -6.92
C LEU A 610 -19.41 4.34 -8.30
N ASN A 611 -18.56 4.26 -9.32
CA ASN A 611 -18.97 4.11 -10.72
C ASN A 611 -18.21 2.89 -11.26
N SER A 612 -18.93 1.96 -11.88
CA SER A 612 -18.44 0.77 -12.60
C SER A 612 -17.63 1.16 -13.84
N VAL A 613 -16.45 1.73 -13.61
CA VAL A 613 -15.54 2.15 -14.65
C VAL A 613 -14.18 1.54 -14.38
N SER A 614 -13.88 0.47 -15.11
CA SER A 614 -12.53 -0.09 -15.17
C SER A 614 -11.72 0.77 -16.14
N SER A 615 -10.54 1.22 -15.72
CA SER A 615 -9.62 1.92 -16.62
C SER A 615 -8.62 0.94 -17.22
N ILE A 616 -8.48 0.95 -18.55
CA ILE A 616 -7.75 -0.07 -19.33
C ILE A 616 -6.23 0.21 -19.43
N GLU A 617 -5.73 1.23 -18.76
CA GLU A 617 -4.52 1.96 -19.15
C GLU A 617 -3.23 1.11 -19.17
N SER A 618 -3.21 -0.06 -18.53
CA SER A 618 -2.05 -0.98 -18.53
C SER A 618 -2.15 -2.19 -19.46
N LEU A 619 -3.31 -2.49 -20.05
CA LEU A 619 -3.51 -3.68 -20.91
C LEU A 619 -3.19 -3.41 -22.39
N ARG A 620 -3.21 -2.13 -22.81
CA ARG A 620 -2.92 -1.72 -24.19
C ARG A 620 -1.43 -1.77 -24.48
N GLY A 621 -1.01 -2.83 -25.17
CA GLY A 621 0.39 -3.12 -25.50
C GLY A 621 0.73 -4.60 -25.39
N ASN A 622 -0.14 -5.39 -24.75
CA ASN A 622 -0.07 -6.84 -24.83
C ASN A 622 -0.69 -7.31 -26.17
N LYS A 623 -0.06 -8.28 -26.85
CA LYS A 623 -0.55 -8.81 -28.14
C LYS A 623 -1.98 -9.35 -28.04
N ASP A 624 -2.40 -9.73 -26.83
CA ASP A 624 -3.72 -10.29 -26.55
C ASP A 624 -4.80 -9.25 -26.19
N TYR A 625 -4.49 -7.95 -26.24
CA TYR A 625 -5.50 -6.90 -25.98
C TYR A 625 -6.65 -6.94 -26.99
N ASN A 626 -6.35 -7.10 -28.28
CA ASN A 626 -7.39 -7.20 -29.30
C ASN A 626 -8.18 -8.51 -29.14
N ASN A 627 -7.51 -9.61 -28.79
CA ASN A 627 -8.17 -10.87 -28.46
C ASN A 627 -9.12 -10.75 -27.26
N TYR A 628 -8.74 -9.98 -26.22
CA TYR A 628 -9.62 -9.69 -25.08
C TYR A 628 -10.87 -8.92 -25.50
N ILE A 629 -10.71 -7.86 -26.29
CA ILE A 629 -11.83 -7.05 -26.77
C ILE A 629 -12.73 -7.85 -27.72
N ASP A 630 -12.17 -8.54 -28.70
CA ASP A 630 -12.90 -9.35 -29.69
C ASP A 630 -13.61 -10.55 -29.05
N HIS A 631 -13.06 -11.14 -28.00
CA HIS A 631 -13.68 -12.28 -27.31
C HIS A 631 -14.70 -11.87 -26.24
N LEU A 632 -14.57 -10.67 -25.64
CA LEU A 632 -15.67 -10.07 -24.86
C LEU A 632 -16.91 -9.86 -25.73
N HIS A 633 -16.74 -9.58 -27.02
CA HIS A 633 -17.83 -9.58 -27.99
C HIS A 633 -18.38 -11.00 -28.28
N GLN A 634 -17.54 -12.05 -28.27
CA GLN A 634 -17.95 -13.44 -28.53
C GLN A 634 -18.66 -14.13 -27.34
N ILE A 635 -18.23 -13.91 -26.08
CA ILE A 635 -18.86 -14.53 -24.90
C ILE A 635 -20.35 -14.19 -24.80
N LYS A 636 -20.77 -13.02 -25.27
CA LYS A 636 -22.18 -12.69 -25.27
C LYS A 636 -23.01 -13.48 -26.28
N SER A 637 -22.44 -13.86 -27.43
CA SER A 637 -23.13 -14.71 -28.42
C SER A 637 -23.41 -16.13 -27.93
N LEU A 638 -22.85 -16.53 -26.78
CA LEU A 638 -23.09 -17.82 -26.12
C LEU A 638 -24.12 -17.74 -24.99
N TYR A 639 -24.62 -16.54 -24.65
CA TYR A 639 -25.65 -16.29 -23.64
C TYR A 639 -26.91 -15.58 -24.20
N ASP A 640 -26.95 -15.36 -25.50
CA ASP A 640 -28.17 -15.20 -26.32
C ASP A 640 -28.40 -16.53 -27.08
#